data_AF-A0A9J6C2X3-F1
#
_entry.id   AF-A0A9J6C2X3-F1
#
_cell.length_a   1.000
_cell.length_b   1.000
_cell.length_c   1.000
_cell.angle_alpha   90.00
_cell.angle_beta   90.00
_cell.angle_gamma   90.00
#
_symmetry.space_group_name_H-M   'P 1'
#
loop_
_entity.id
_entity.type
_entity.pdbx_description
1 polymer ?
#
loop_
_entity_poly.entity_id
_entity_poly.type
_entity_poly.pdbx_seq_one_letter_code
_entity_poly.pdbx_strand_id
1 'polypeptide(L)'
;MESAKKLLRNNFKFVDFKSQDQAYATKKLLKSVQTNNNIILSMATQAGKSLAYQLLGAICEDGVTIVFSPSIALINDQLASLRAHNITAATINSSTPYSKRECIMSELESNTGLIKFLFITPEMADYNFALRNFFECGNINYFIVDEAHKIADSADFRTSFHKLYEYRDIDLKIRWIALTTADYGDCMEIGESLGMEDCHIIKTSSVRDNIFYDIKPIYELVDIGKFIRGLSSDSQISSGIIYCTKIDTVHQIVDLLKKFGISVNFYHSEILNKEYVLKAWKKRQFAVLVATDESFGFGINFNVPTVRFVIHIDAPKTLRSFYQESGRAGNDNNLGYSRIYLSSNERVSNSMKSYINSKCRRKAIARYFADNLLGTFLKTINKTDKTIDLTHFIPGEQCKRLCRPNDRRLCHFTFTLKYFHIMGGACQNCTTGTESHCFHSKCIMADGVKRSFLSINAQLPAPPIHVCKDDVIIVDLSNDADGTATSIHWHGMRQIEGTQYFDGAPYLTQCPIPYGNRFRYAFTADDEGTHFYHSHSGHQKANGIFGALIVRAPDKPLLSNREHYDHDLPEHYIIVCDWMQHLAEEDFPGMTSRSILSRSILINGHGRFFNTSSETYENATLTIYNVEPNKRYRFRFINSGFNVCPFLLQIEHHNMTIIASEISYVEPFTIDSLYSLTGERFDFVIHTNNTPGDYWIRVQTMFPCRTVIEGFAVLRYSNKSGSDVAFTDNPPRLSNDFPQTRLFNSPKPKEKDIPFLILNAYEYDESILKDDADFKFYLFLDSPTITDDVLYTKQTHYRMAFETTRSNFNSIGTFNNISLLYPSFPLLTQPEMIDESMFCNENSTIGQFCTDNGFGNVTACRCVHRIKADLNSIVEFIVVNVDDQIAHPIHLHGHRFHILDMGVYDKKPVPGLVRNGGIPNYTHKRPPYKDTCILPYPGYVRLRFRADNPGFWLFHCHFDWHLETGMSVILQVGELSQMTKPPKDFPKCSNFKVTQING
;
A
#
# COMPACT_ATOMS: atom_id res chain seq x y z
N MET A 1 -7.56 -19.68 38.34
CA MET A 1 -6.43 -19.83 37.38
C MET A 1 -5.30 -20.68 37.96
N GLU A 2 -4.90 -20.45 39.21
CA GLU A 2 -3.89 -21.28 39.88
C GLU A 2 -4.31 -22.76 40.00
N SER A 3 -5.58 -23.04 40.32
CA SER A 3 -6.11 -24.43 40.34
C SER A 3 -5.97 -25.12 38.98
N ALA A 4 -6.20 -24.41 37.87
CA ALA A 4 -6.01 -24.95 36.52
C ALA A 4 -4.55 -25.22 36.19
N LYS A 5 -3.62 -24.35 36.60
CA LYS A 5 -2.17 -24.59 36.45
C LYS A 5 -1.69 -25.78 37.29
N LYS A 6 -2.25 -25.94 38.51
CA LYS A 6 -1.96 -27.08 39.39
C LYS A 6 -2.46 -28.39 38.78
N LEU A 7 -3.69 -28.43 38.27
CA LEU A 7 -4.26 -29.60 37.60
C LEU A 7 -3.52 -29.95 36.30
N LEU A 8 -3.14 -28.92 35.52
CA LEU A 8 -2.36 -29.07 34.30
C LEU A 8 -0.99 -29.74 34.55
N ARG A 9 -0.30 -29.35 35.63
CA ARG A 9 0.99 -29.92 36.04
C ARG A 9 0.87 -31.30 36.69
N ASN A 10 -0.08 -31.46 37.62
CA ASN A 10 -0.15 -32.65 38.46
C ASN A 10 -0.88 -33.81 37.78
N ASN A 11 -1.98 -33.54 37.07
CA ASN A 11 -2.82 -34.57 36.47
C ASN A 11 -2.46 -34.74 34.99
N PHE A 12 -2.44 -33.66 34.21
CA PHE A 12 -2.19 -33.73 32.76
C PHE A 12 -0.70 -33.72 32.37
N LYS A 13 0.21 -33.64 33.35
CA LYS A 13 1.68 -33.69 33.20
C LYS A 13 2.27 -32.67 32.21
N PHE A 14 1.59 -31.53 31.99
CA PHE A 14 2.13 -30.44 31.18
C PHE A 14 2.80 -29.39 32.07
N VAL A 15 4.00 -28.92 31.69
CA VAL A 15 4.76 -27.90 32.44
C VAL A 15 4.01 -26.56 32.47
N ASP A 16 3.40 -26.20 31.34
CA ASP A 16 2.56 -25.02 31.15
C ASP A 16 1.56 -25.24 30.00
N PHE A 17 0.69 -24.26 29.73
CA PHE A 17 -0.23 -24.28 28.58
C PHE A 17 0.53 -24.41 27.25
N LYS A 18 -0.08 -25.07 26.27
CA LYS A 18 0.52 -25.28 24.93
C LYS A 18 0.74 -23.99 24.15
N SER A 19 -0.04 -22.95 24.43
CA SER A 19 0.06 -21.63 23.81
C SER A 19 -0.57 -20.54 24.68
N GLN A 20 -0.22 -19.27 24.40
CA GLN A 20 -0.86 -18.11 25.03
C GLN A 20 -2.36 -18.07 24.72
N ASP A 21 -2.77 -18.47 23.51
CA ASP A 21 -4.17 -18.58 23.11
C ASP A 21 -4.93 -19.60 23.97
N GLN A 22 -4.33 -20.76 24.25
CA GLN A 22 -4.93 -21.77 25.12
C GLN A 22 -5.06 -21.26 26.56
N ALA A 23 -4.03 -20.57 27.07
CA ALA A 23 -4.07 -19.97 28.40
C ALA A 23 -5.14 -18.88 28.49
N TYR A 24 -5.27 -18.03 27.46
CA TYR A 24 -6.28 -16.99 27.36
C TYR A 24 -7.70 -17.57 27.30
N ALA A 25 -7.93 -18.55 26.42
CA ALA A 25 -9.21 -19.25 26.30
C ALA A 25 -9.62 -19.90 27.62
N THR A 26 -8.71 -20.64 28.26
CA THR A 26 -8.96 -21.29 29.55
C THR A 26 -9.26 -20.26 30.64
N LYS A 27 -8.53 -19.14 30.70
CA LYS A 27 -8.78 -18.05 31.65
C LYS A 27 -10.16 -17.44 31.44
N LYS A 28 -10.59 -17.23 30.20
CA LYS A 28 -11.91 -16.68 29.86
C LYS A 28 -13.03 -17.66 30.17
N LEU A 29 -12.87 -18.94 29.86
CA LEU A 29 -13.80 -20.00 30.28
C LEU A 29 -13.94 -20.04 31.81
N LEU A 30 -12.84 -20.02 32.56
CA LEU A 30 -12.91 -20.02 34.03
C LEU A 30 -13.54 -18.74 34.60
N LYS A 31 -13.29 -17.57 34.00
CA LYS A 31 -13.91 -16.32 34.44
C LYS A 31 -15.42 -16.31 34.16
N SER A 32 -15.84 -16.90 33.05
CA SER A 32 -17.25 -16.99 32.69
C SER A 32 -18.08 -17.71 33.75
N VAL A 33 -17.47 -18.60 34.56
CA VAL A 33 -18.15 -19.32 35.67
C VAL A 33 -18.94 -18.35 36.54
N GLN A 34 -18.42 -17.13 36.74
CA GLN A 34 -19.03 -16.09 37.57
C GLN A 34 -20.21 -15.35 36.94
N THR A 35 -20.40 -15.39 35.62
CA THR A 35 -21.35 -14.50 34.91
C THR A 35 -22.56 -15.21 34.33
N ASN A 36 -22.67 -16.53 34.51
CA ASN A 36 -23.73 -17.40 33.97
C ASN A 36 -24.07 -17.34 32.46
N ASN A 37 -23.16 -16.81 31.64
CA ASN A 37 -23.38 -16.69 30.19
C ASN A 37 -22.99 -17.98 29.43
N ASN A 38 -23.76 -18.28 28.38
CA ASN A 38 -23.42 -19.29 27.37
C ASN A 38 -22.20 -18.86 26.54
N ILE A 39 -21.42 -19.81 26.02
CA ILE A 39 -20.13 -19.50 25.38
C ILE A 39 -19.94 -20.25 24.09
N ILE A 40 -19.43 -19.53 23.08
CA ILE A 40 -18.89 -20.15 21.86
C ILE A 40 -17.39 -19.88 21.84
N LEU A 41 -16.59 -20.95 21.99
CA LEU A 41 -15.13 -20.87 21.95
C LEU A 41 -14.63 -21.30 20.56
N SER A 42 -14.18 -20.34 19.77
CA SER A 42 -13.54 -20.56 18.47
C SER A 42 -12.02 -20.47 18.59
N MET A 43 -11.33 -21.60 18.38
CA MET A 43 -9.87 -21.67 18.38
C MET A 43 -9.38 -22.53 17.20
N ALA A 44 -8.14 -22.31 16.73
CA ALA A 44 -7.53 -23.11 15.68
C ALA A 44 -7.53 -24.63 15.98
N THR A 45 -7.49 -25.44 14.93
CA THR A 45 -7.37 -26.91 15.03
C THR A 45 -6.10 -27.25 15.82
N GLN A 46 -6.21 -28.20 16.76
CA GLN A 46 -5.13 -28.61 17.67
C GLN A 46 -4.60 -27.54 18.65
N ALA A 47 -5.19 -26.33 18.69
CA ALA A 47 -4.84 -25.30 19.68
C ALA A 47 -5.20 -25.65 21.14
N GLY A 48 -5.72 -26.86 21.37
CA GLY A 48 -5.98 -27.38 22.71
C GLY A 48 -7.36 -27.05 23.28
N LYS A 49 -8.37 -26.91 22.43
CA LYS A 49 -9.79 -26.74 22.77
C LYS A 49 -10.29 -27.75 23.80
N SER A 50 -10.01 -29.04 23.57
CA SER A 50 -10.48 -30.10 24.46
C SER A 50 -9.91 -29.99 25.87
N LEU A 51 -8.62 -29.63 25.99
CA LEU A 51 -8.00 -29.42 27.29
C LEU A 51 -8.58 -28.21 28.01
N ALA A 52 -8.96 -27.15 27.30
CA ALA A 52 -9.53 -25.94 27.91
C ALA A 52 -10.85 -26.24 28.64
N TYR A 53 -11.74 -27.04 28.03
CA TYR A 53 -12.99 -27.44 28.67
C TYR A 53 -12.79 -28.58 29.68
N GLN A 54 -11.84 -29.50 29.45
CA GLN A 54 -11.55 -30.58 30.40
C GLN A 54 -10.98 -30.03 31.72
N LEU A 55 -10.14 -28.99 31.66
CA LEU A 55 -9.68 -28.28 32.85
C LEU A 55 -10.84 -27.59 33.57
N LEU A 56 -11.81 -27.03 32.84
CA LEU A 56 -13.00 -26.42 33.43
C LEU A 56 -13.84 -27.47 34.17
N GLY A 57 -14.25 -28.54 33.48
CA GLY A 57 -15.10 -29.59 34.05
C GLY A 57 -14.44 -30.36 35.21
N ALA A 58 -13.11 -30.51 35.20
CA ALA A 58 -12.38 -31.16 36.27
C ALA A 58 -12.13 -30.28 37.52
N ILE A 59 -12.23 -28.96 37.40
CA ILE A 59 -12.13 -28.02 38.53
C ILE A 59 -13.46 -27.90 39.27
N CYS A 60 -14.60 -28.13 38.60
CA CYS A 60 -15.91 -28.05 39.21
C CYS A 60 -16.22 -29.31 40.02
N GLU A 61 -16.39 -29.15 41.34
CA GLU A 61 -16.38 -30.27 42.28
C GLU A 61 -17.74 -31.00 42.38
N ASP A 62 -18.87 -30.33 42.12
CA ASP A 62 -20.20 -30.84 42.51
C ASP A 62 -21.13 -31.18 41.33
N GLY A 63 -20.66 -31.78 40.23
CA GLY A 63 -21.58 -32.21 39.15
C GLY A 63 -20.89 -32.90 37.96
N VAL A 64 -21.68 -33.31 36.97
CA VAL A 64 -21.20 -34.03 35.76
C VAL A 64 -21.12 -33.08 34.56
N THR A 65 -20.03 -33.15 33.78
CA THR A 65 -19.92 -32.45 32.51
C THR A 65 -20.36 -33.36 31.36
N ILE A 66 -21.41 -32.95 30.63
CA ILE A 66 -21.94 -33.71 29.49
C ILE A 66 -21.31 -33.18 28.21
N VAL A 67 -20.70 -34.07 27.42
CA VAL A 67 -20.00 -33.71 26.18
C VAL A 67 -20.64 -34.41 24.98
N PHE A 68 -21.27 -33.63 24.11
CA PHE A 68 -21.77 -34.05 22.83
C PHE A 68 -20.64 -34.00 21.80
N SER A 69 -20.29 -35.15 21.21
CA SER A 69 -19.18 -35.26 20.27
C SER A 69 -19.58 -36.09 19.03
N PRO A 70 -19.18 -35.67 17.80
CA PRO A 70 -19.70 -36.25 16.56
C PRO A 70 -19.20 -37.67 16.24
N SER A 71 -18.11 -38.14 16.86
CA SER A 71 -17.42 -39.36 16.45
C SER A 71 -17.04 -40.23 17.64
N ILE A 72 -17.36 -41.53 17.56
CA ILE A 72 -16.96 -42.54 18.56
C ILE A 72 -15.44 -42.62 18.68
N ALA A 73 -14.70 -42.44 17.58
CA ALA A 73 -13.23 -42.45 17.60
C ALA A 73 -12.68 -41.28 18.42
N LEU A 74 -13.23 -40.08 18.25
CA LEU A 74 -12.86 -38.90 19.02
C LEU A 74 -13.19 -39.07 20.51
N ILE A 75 -14.38 -39.62 20.81
CA ILE A 75 -14.78 -39.94 22.19
C ILE A 75 -13.79 -40.91 22.84
N ASN A 76 -13.43 -42.00 22.15
CA ASN A 76 -12.50 -43.00 22.70
C ASN A 76 -11.12 -42.42 22.98
N ASP A 77 -10.60 -41.56 22.09
CA ASP A 77 -9.31 -40.87 22.30
C ASP A 77 -9.37 -39.94 23.54
N GLN A 78 -10.49 -39.21 23.72
CA GLN A 78 -10.67 -38.31 24.87
C GLN A 78 -10.85 -39.10 26.18
N LEU A 79 -11.58 -40.22 26.16
CA LEU A 79 -11.70 -41.14 27.30
C LEU A 79 -10.37 -41.74 27.71
N ALA A 80 -9.58 -42.22 26.74
CA ALA A 80 -8.25 -42.76 27.01
C ALA A 80 -7.34 -41.70 27.65
N SER A 81 -7.39 -40.46 27.14
CA SER A 81 -6.67 -39.33 27.72
C SER A 81 -7.12 -39.03 29.15
N LEU A 82 -8.41 -38.93 29.44
CA LEU A 82 -8.91 -38.62 30.79
C LEU A 82 -8.56 -39.73 31.80
N ARG A 83 -8.72 -41.00 31.40
CA ARG A 83 -8.35 -42.16 32.23
C ARG A 83 -6.85 -42.22 32.52
N ALA A 84 -6.00 -41.89 31.53
CA ALA A 84 -4.55 -41.81 31.72
C ALA A 84 -4.14 -40.75 32.76
N HIS A 85 -5.02 -39.79 33.07
CA HIS A 85 -4.80 -38.73 34.04
C HIS A 85 -5.67 -38.87 35.30
N ASN A 86 -6.17 -40.09 35.58
CA ASN A 86 -7.02 -40.43 36.73
C ASN A 86 -8.32 -39.61 36.85
N ILE A 87 -8.87 -39.15 35.72
CA ILE A 87 -10.19 -38.50 35.67
C ILE A 87 -11.19 -39.51 35.12
N THR A 88 -12.19 -39.82 35.92
CA THR A 88 -13.27 -40.77 35.64
C THR A 88 -14.23 -40.22 34.59
N ALA A 89 -14.31 -40.92 33.46
CA ALA A 89 -15.15 -40.55 32.34
C ALA A 89 -15.82 -41.78 31.70
N ALA A 90 -17.07 -41.61 31.29
CA ALA A 90 -17.92 -42.63 30.69
C ALA A 90 -18.44 -42.20 29.31
N THR A 91 -18.99 -43.15 28.54
CA THR A 91 -19.66 -42.85 27.27
C THR A 91 -20.90 -43.69 27.07
N ILE A 92 -21.91 -43.08 26.43
CA ILE A 92 -23.09 -43.76 25.91
C ILE A 92 -23.16 -43.47 24.41
N ASN A 93 -22.98 -44.52 23.61
CA ASN A 93 -23.04 -44.47 22.15
C ASN A 93 -23.65 -45.78 21.58
N SER A 94 -23.81 -45.87 20.25
CA SER A 94 -24.37 -47.04 19.55
C SER A 94 -23.68 -48.37 19.83
N SER A 95 -22.38 -48.35 20.13
CA SER A 95 -21.61 -49.56 20.47
C SER A 95 -21.64 -49.92 21.96
N THR A 96 -22.26 -49.11 22.82
CA THR A 96 -22.30 -49.35 24.27
C THR A 96 -23.40 -50.37 24.62
N PRO A 97 -23.07 -51.54 25.22
CA PRO A 97 -24.06 -52.55 25.59
C PRO A 97 -25.08 -52.04 26.61
N TYR A 98 -26.32 -52.55 26.56
CA TYR A 98 -27.43 -52.13 27.44
C TYR A 98 -27.09 -52.23 28.93
N SER A 99 -26.53 -53.37 29.38
CA SER A 99 -26.11 -53.58 30.78
C SER A 99 -25.10 -52.54 31.28
N LYS A 100 -24.23 -52.04 30.40
CA LYS A 100 -23.26 -51.00 30.72
C LYS A 100 -23.89 -49.61 30.78
N ARG A 101 -24.93 -49.35 29.97
CA ARG A 101 -25.69 -48.09 30.02
C ARG A 101 -26.44 -47.98 31.35
N GLU A 102 -27.14 -49.03 31.77
CA GLU A 102 -27.84 -49.09 33.07
C GLU A 102 -26.88 -48.84 34.24
N CYS A 103 -25.69 -49.44 34.22
CA CYS A 103 -24.66 -49.22 35.24
C CYS A 103 -24.21 -47.75 35.29
N ILE A 104 -23.94 -47.13 34.14
CA ILE A 104 -23.57 -45.72 34.04
C ILE A 104 -24.71 -44.83 34.56
N MET A 105 -25.97 -45.12 34.21
CA MET A 105 -27.12 -44.32 34.66
C MET A 105 -27.33 -44.42 36.17
N SER A 106 -27.25 -45.63 36.74
CA SER A 106 -27.36 -45.83 38.19
C SER A 106 -26.25 -45.08 38.95
N GLU A 107 -25.03 -45.05 38.41
CA GLU A 107 -23.92 -44.29 38.99
C GLU A 107 -24.17 -42.77 38.92
N LEU A 108 -24.70 -42.26 37.81
CA LEU A 108 -25.06 -40.84 37.65
C LEU A 108 -26.19 -40.42 38.60
N GLU A 109 -27.23 -41.24 38.75
CA GLU A 109 -28.38 -40.99 39.64
C GLU A 109 -27.99 -41.07 41.13
N SER A 110 -26.99 -41.87 41.47
CA SER A 110 -26.50 -42.02 42.85
C SER A 110 -25.82 -40.76 43.42
N ASN A 111 -25.53 -39.75 42.57
CA ASN A 111 -24.83 -38.50 42.94
C ASN A 111 -23.52 -38.71 43.73
N THR A 112 -22.88 -39.87 43.58
CA THR A 112 -21.61 -40.23 44.24
C THR A 112 -20.42 -39.40 43.77
N GLY A 113 -20.58 -38.59 42.71
CA GLY A 113 -19.54 -37.73 42.16
C GLY A 113 -18.41 -38.47 41.43
N LEU A 114 -18.57 -39.79 41.24
CA LEU A 114 -17.57 -40.66 40.63
C LEU A 114 -17.35 -40.34 39.16
N ILE A 115 -18.38 -40.15 38.32
CA ILE A 115 -18.21 -39.79 36.90
C ILE A 115 -18.12 -38.26 36.75
N LYS A 116 -17.01 -37.75 36.21
CA LYS A 116 -16.82 -36.30 35.96
C LYS A 116 -17.18 -35.88 34.54
N PHE A 117 -17.01 -36.78 33.56
CA PHE A 117 -17.34 -36.52 32.16
C PHE A 117 -18.17 -37.65 31.56
N LEU A 118 -19.30 -37.31 30.93
CA LEU A 118 -20.10 -38.25 30.14
C LEU A 118 -20.09 -37.84 28.67
N PHE A 119 -19.52 -38.67 27.83
CA PHE A 119 -19.44 -38.45 26.38
C PHE A 119 -20.59 -39.14 25.65
N ILE A 120 -21.36 -38.37 24.89
CA ILE A 120 -22.55 -38.84 24.18
C ILE A 120 -22.43 -38.47 22.70
N THR A 121 -22.79 -39.40 21.82
CA THR A 121 -23.02 -39.09 20.40
C THR A 121 -24.40 -38.44 20.26
N PRO A 122 -24.59 -37.34 19.51
CA PRO A 122 -25.87 -36.62 19.45
C PRO A 122 -27.09 -37.48 19.14
N GLU A 123 -26.94 -38.54 18.34
CA GLU A 123 -28.03 -39.48 18.04
C GLU A 123 -28.52 -40.23 19.28
N MET A 124 -27.66 -40.43 20.27
CA MET A 124 -28.00 -41.14 21.50
C MET A 124 -28.61 -40.25 22.58
N ALA A 125 -28.61 -38.93 22.40
CA ALA A 125 -29.29 -38.01 23.31
C ALA A 125 -30.82 -38.21 23.26
N ASP A 126 -31.37 -38.47 22.06
CA ASP A 126 -32.83 -38.58 21.81
C ASP A 126 -33.38 -39.98 22.11
N TYR A 127 -32.57 -41.02 21.92
CA TYR A 127 -33.01 -42.42 21.97
C TYR A 127 -33.12 -43.05 23.38
N ASN A 128 -32.81 -42.33 24.47
CA ASN A 128 -32.77 -42.90 25.81
C ASN A 128 -33.58 -42.06 26.82
N PHE A 129 -34.76 -42.56 27.21
CA PHE A 129 -35.66 -41.93 28.18
C PHE A 129 -34.98 -41.64 29.53
N ALA A 130 -34.10 -42.54 30.01
CA ALA A 130 -33.37 -42.33 31.26
C ALA A 130 -32.36 -41.17 31.15
N LEU A 131 -31.73 -40.98 29.99
CA LEU A 131 -30.84 -39.83 29.77
C LEU A 131 -31.61 -38.51 29.77
N ARG A 132 -32.80 -38.48 29.16
CA ARG A 132 -33.66 -37.29 29.16
C ARG A 132 -34.09 -36.91 30.59
N ASN A 133 -34.52 -37.90 31.38
CA ASN A 133 -34.84 -37.67 32.79
C ASN A 133 -33.64 -37.18 33.61
N PHE A 134 -32.44 -37.71 33.33
CA PHE A 134 -31.21 -37.22 33.98
C PHE A 134 -30.86 -35.79 33.55
N PHE A 135 -31.14 -35.39 32.30
CA PHE A 135 -30.97 -34.00 31.88
C PHE A 135 -31.93 -33.05 32.59
N GLU A 136 -33.12 -33.52 32.97
CA GLU A 136 -34.14 -32.73 33.70
C GLU A 136 -33.89 -32.63 35.21
N CYS A 137 -33.39 -33.69 35.84
CA CYS A 137 -33.32 -33.79 37.31
C CYS A 137 -31.92 -34.03 37.87
N GLY A 138 -30.93 -34.26 37.00
CA GLY A 138 -29.56 -34.63 37.38
C GLY A 138 -28.67 -33.41 37.69
N ASN A 139 -27.58 -33.66 38.41
CA ASN A 139 -26.62 -32.63 38.80
C ASN A 139 -25.57 -32.39 37.70
N ILE A 140 -25.88 -31.47 36.78
CA ILE A 140 -25.08 -31.18 35.57
C ILE A 140 -24.36 -29.85 35.70
N ASN A 141 -23.04 -29.86 35.48
CA ASN A 141 -22.22 -28.65 35.50
C ASN A 141 -22.29 -27.88 34.17
N TYR A 142 -22.09 -28.58 33.04
CA TYR A 142 -21.99 -27.97 31.72
C TYR A 142 -22.50 -28.91 30.63
N PHE A 143 -23.15 -28.34 29.62
CA PHE A 143 -23.35 -28.95 28.32
C PHE A 143 -22.28 -28.47 27.35
N ILE A 144 -21.51 -29.40 26.80
CA ILE A 144 -20.40 -29.10 25.90
C ILE A 144 -20.72 -29.69 24.52
N VAL A 145 -20.69 -28.85 23.50
CA VAL A 145 -20.84 -29.28 22.11
C VAL A 145 -19.47 -29.18 21.44
N ASP A 146 -18.80 -30.33 21.28
CA ASP A 146 -17.50 -30.42 20.62
C ASP A 146 -17.67 -30.45 19.09
N GLU A 147 -16.75 -29.81 18.36
CA GLU A 147 -16.80 -29.69 16.89
C GLU A 147 -18.11 -29.07 16.37
N ALA A 148 -18.62 -28.04 17.05
CA ALA A 148 -19.94 -27.45 16.79
C ALA A 148 -20.12 -26.85 15.37
N HIS A 149 -19.04 -26.61 14.62
CA HIS A 149 -19.13 -26.22 13.20
C HIS A 149 -19.88 -27.24 12.34
N LYS A 150 -20.02 -28.49 12.80
CA LYS A 150 -20.83 -29.51 12.11
C LYS A 150 -22.29 -29.10 11.93
N ILE A 151 -22.78 -28.19 12.76
CA ILE A 151 -24.14 -27.61 12.67
C ILE A 151 -24.26 -26.69 11.43
N ALA A 152 -23.19 -26.03 11.02
CA ALA A 152 -23.17 -25.04 9.94
C ALA A 152 -22.67 -25.58 8.58
N ASP A 153 -22.42 -26.89 8.43
CA ASP A 153 -21.87 -27.52 7.20
C ASP A 153 -22.98 -28.10 6.25
N SER A 154 -24.21 -27.59 6.29
CA SER A 154 -25.44 -28.28 5.83
C SER A 154 -25.45 -28.87 4.40
N ALA A 155 -25.64 -30.20 4.34
CA ALA A 155 -26.43 -30.94 3.33
C ALA A 155 -26.62 -32.43 3.71
N ASP A 156 -25.70 -33.06 4.47
CA ASP A 156 -25.78 -34.52 4.73
C ASP A 156 -25.30 -34.98 6.13
N PHE A 157 -25.07 -34.06 7.09
CA PHE A 157 -24.51 -34.43 8.40
C PHE A 157 -25.50 -34.17 9.55
N ARG A 158 -26.19 -35.25 9.96
CA ARG A 158 -26.80 -35.50 11.27
C ARG A 158 -27.76 -34.42 11.79
N THR A 159 -29.03 -34.54 11.38
CA THR A 159 -30.21 -33.86 12.00
C THR A 159 -30.24 -33.92 13.53
N SER A 160 -29.57 -34.90 14.15
CA SER A 160 -29.40 -35.06 15.60
C SER A 160 -28.67 -33.91 16.31
N PHE A 161 -27.78 -33.17 15.63
CA PHE A 161 -27.10 -32.02 16.24
C PHE A 161 -28.03 -30.82 16.40
N HIS A 162 -28.88 -30.55 15.40
CA HIS A 162 -29.87 -29.48 15.49
C HIS A 162 -30.87 -29.76 16.61
N LYS A 163 -31.30 -31.02 16.79
CA LYS A 163 -32.20 -31.41 17.88
C LYS A 163 -31.68 -31.13 19.30
N LEU A 164 -30.38 -30.85 19.48
CA LEU A 164 -29.85 -30.52 20.80
C LEU A 164 -30.49 -29.26 21.41
N TYR A 165 -31.05 -28.34 20.61
CA TYR A 165 -31.78 -27.18 21.13
C TYR A 165 -32.99 -27.59 22.00
N GLU A 166 -33.59 -28.76 21.77
CA GLU A 166 -34.77 -29.23 22.54
C GLU A 166 -34.46 -29.42 24.02
N TYR A 167 -33.19 -29.67 24.38
CA TYR A 167 -32.77 -29.79 25.77
C TYR A 167 -32.52 -28.43 26.45
N ARG A 168 -32.73 -27.31 25.75
CA ARG A 168 -32.62 -25.96 26.33
C ARG A 168 -33.79 -25.64 27.25
N ASP A 169 -34.99 -26.13 26.91
CA ASP A 169 -36.22 -25.86 27.68
C ASP A 169 -36.27 -26.61 29.02
N ILE A 170 -35.37 -27.58 29.20
CA ILE A 170 -35.35 -28.51 30.32
C ILE A 170 -34.75 -27.90 31.61
N ASP A 171 -33.73 -27.04 31.52
CA ASP A 171 -33.33 -26.15 32.62
C ASP A 171 -32.49 -24.97 32.08
N LEU A 172 -33.05 -23.77 32.12
CA LEU A 172 -32.39 -22.51 31.71
C LEU A 172 -31.14 -22.16 32.56
N LYS A 173 -30.86 -22.91 33.63
CA LYS A 173 -29.70 -22.68 34.51
C LYS A 173 -28.43 -23.40 34.05
N ILE A 174 -28.52 -24.44 33.22
CA ILE A 174 -27.34 -25.21 32.78
C ILE A 174 -26.64 -24.46 31.65
N ARG A 175 -25.33 -24.27 31.78
CA ARG A 175 -24.55 -23.52 30.80
C ARG A 175 -24.11 -24.37 29.61
N TRP A 176 -24.27 -23.80 28.42
CA TRP A 176 -23.83 -24.36 27.16
C TRP A 176 -22.49 -23.76 26.69
N ILE A 177 -21.57 -24.63 26.30
CA ILE A 177 -20.26 -24.28 25.75
C ILE A 177 -20.07 -24.99 24.41
N ALA A 178 -20.14 -24.24 23.30
CA ALA A 178 -19.88 -24.75 21.96
C ALA A 178 -18.41 -24.52 21.58
N LEU A 179 -17.71 -25.57 21.16
CA LEU A 179 -16.30 -25.52 20.77
C LEU A 179 -16.20 -25.67 19.26
N THR A 180 -15.49 -24.75 18.60
CA THR A 180 -15.46 -24.74 17.14
C THR A 180 -14.15 -24.22 16.54
N THR A 181 -13.98 -24.45 15.24
CA THR A 181 -12.94 -23.87 14.37
C THR A 181 -13.59 -22.96 13.32
N ALA A 182 -14.70 -22.32 13.66
CA ALA A 182 -15.51 -21.57 12.70
C ALA A 182 -15.22 -20.07 12.76
N ASP A 183 -15.61 -19.36 11.70
CA ASP A 183 -15.47 -17.91 11.68
C ASP A 183 -16.55 -17.22 12.54
N TYR A 184 -16.64 -15.88 12.50
CA TYR A 184 -17.59 -15.19 13.38
C TYR A 184 -19.04 -15.37 12.90
N GLY A 185 -19.27 -15.42 11.58
CA GLY A 185 -20.61 -15.62 11.02
C GLY A 185 -21.13 -17.02 11.35
N ASP A 186 -20.28 -18.03 11.14
CA ASP A 186 -20.61 -19.41 11.50
C ASP A 186 -20.87 -19.59 13.02
N CYS A 187 -20.15 -18.84 13.88
CA CYS A 187 -20.40 -18.88 15.32
C CYS A 187 -21.79 -18.35 15.68
N MET A 188 -22.28 -17.32 14.98
CA MET A 188 -23.64 -16.81 15.19
C MET A 188 -24.67 -17.87 14.79
N GLU A 189 -24.50 -18.53 13.64
CA GLU A 189 -25.40 -19.59 13.16
C GLU A 189 -25.43 -20.81 14.11
N ILE A 190 -24.26 -21.20 14.64
CA ILE A 190 -24.16 -22.24 15.68
C ILE A 190 -24.94 -21.81 16.93
N GLY A 191 -24.79 -20.56 17.34
CA GLY A 191 -25.51 -19.98 18.48
C GLY A 191 -27.02 -20.02 18.28
N GLU A 192 -27.51 -19.55 17.13
CA GLU A 192 -28.94 -19.58 16.79
C GLU A 192 -29.48 -21.01 16.74
N SER A 193 -28.76 -21.93 16.08
CA SER A 193 -29.18 -23.33 15.92
C SER A 193 -29.24 -24.12 17.23
N LEU A 194 -28.37 -23.79 18.20
CA LEU A 194 -28.38 -24.39 19.54
C LEU A 194 -29.31 -23.65 20.50
N GLY A 195 -29.93 -22.54 20.07
CA GLY A 195 -30.64 -21.64 20.96
C GLY A 195 -29.68 -21.06 22.00
N MET A 196 -28.75 -20.19 21.61
CA MET A 196 -27.83 -19.51 22.51
C MET A 196 -27.88 -18.00 22.28
N GLU A 197 -29.06 -17.40 22.46
CA GLU A 197 -29.36 -15.99 22.13
C GLU A 197 -28.46 -14.97 22.86
N ASP A 198 -28.02 -15.26 24.09
CA ASP A 198 -27.08 -14.42 24.86
C ASP A 198 -25.69 -15.07 25.01
N CYS A 199 -25.13 -15.60 23.93
CA CYS A 199 -23.81 -16.24 23.97
C CYS A 199 -22.63 -15.26 23.86
N HIS A 200 -21.62 -15.46 24.70
CA HIS A 200 -20.37 -14.74 24.63
C HIS A 200 -19.39 -15.49 23.73
N ILE A 201 -19.05 -14.92 22.58
CA ILE A 201 -18.09 -15.51 21.65
C ILE A 201 -16.66 -15.20 22.13
N ILE A 202 -15.89 -16.25 22.40
CA ILE A 202 -14.45 -16.18 22.69
C ILE A 202 -13.71 -16.69 21.47
N LYS A 203 -13.00 -15.81 20.76
CA LYS A 203 -12.26 -16.17 19.56
C LYS A 203 -10.76 -15.92 19.75
N THR A 204 -9.95 -16.94 19.50
CA THR A 204 -8.48 -16.81 19.43
C THR A 204 -8.01 -16.82 17.97
N SER A 205 -6.71 -16.66 17.72
CA SER A 205 -6.19 -16.71 16.35
C SER A 205 -6.51 -18.07 15.71
N SER A 206 -7.11 -18.04 14.51
CA SER A 206 -7.32 -19.24 13.69
C SER A 206 -6.04 -19.66 12.95
N VAL A 207 -5.00 -18.83 12.98
CA VAL A 207 -3.71 -19.04 12.31
C VAL A 207 -2.66 -19.42 13.35
N ARG A 208 -1.93 -20.51 13.09
CA ARG A 208 -0.82 -20.96 13.92
C ARG A 208 0.49 -20.37 13.39
N ASP A 209 1.17 -19.58 14.21
CA ASP A 209 2.42 -18.89 13.81
C ASP A 209 3.56 -19.86 13.48
N ASN A 210 3.50 -21.10 13.98
CA ASN A 210 4.51 -22.12 13.72
C ASN A 210 4.28 -22.88 12.39
N ILE A 211 3.24 -22.57 11.61
CA ILE A 211 3.00 -23.20 10.31
C ILE A 211 3.31 -22.21 9.18
N PHE A 212 4.23 -22.60 8.31
CA PHE A 212 4.53 -21.90 7.07
C PHE A 212 3.56 -22.33 5.97
N TYR A 213 2.86 -21.37 5.37
CA TYR A 213 1.89 -21.61 4.31
C TYR A 213 2.44 -21.14 2.96
N ASP A 214 2.36 -21.98 1.94
CA ASP A 214 2.68 -21.59 0.57
C ASP A 214 1.83 -22.29 -0.51
N ILE A 215 1.84 -21.71 -1.70
CA ILE A 215 1.09 -22.21 -2.86
C ILE A 215 2.06 -22.35 -4.03
N LYS A 216 2.03 -23.49 -4.72
CA LYS A 216 2.86 -23.76 -5.89
C LYS A 216 2.02 -24.28 -7.07
N PRO A 217 2.22 -23.77 -8.30
CA PRO A 217 1.68 -24.45 -9.47
C PRO A 217 2.30 -25.86 -9.59
N ILE A 218 1.49 -26.89 -9.84
CA ILE A 218 2.01 -28.21 -10.26
C ILE A 218 2.40 -28.09 -11.74
N TYR A 219 3.70 -28.17 -12.01
CA TYR A 219 4.22 -28.37 -13.37
C TYR A 219 4.52 -29.86 -13.60
N GLU A 220 5.16 -30.50 -12.62
CA GLU A 220 5.41 -31.96 -12.61
C GLU A 220 5.22 -32.53 -11.20
N LEU A 221 4.59 -33.70 -11.08
CA LEU A 221 4.35 -34.35 -9.78
C LEU A 221 5.65 -34.63 -9.00
N VAL A 222 6.78 -34.76 -9.70
CA VAL A 222 8.15 -34.97 -9.20
C VAL A 222 8.55 -33.96 -8.11
N ASP A 223 8.06 -32.72 -8.19
CA ASP A 223 8.42 -31.67 -7.23
C ASP A 223 7.95 -31.94 -5.80
N ILE A 224 6.91 -32.77 -5.64
CA ILE A 224 6.40 -33.20 -4.34
C ILE A 224 7.46 -34.07 -3.63
N GLY A 225 8.07 -35.01 -4.34
CA GLY A 225 9.11 -35.88 -3.81
C GLY A 225 10.36 -35.09 -3.38
N LYS A 226 10.78 -34.11 -4.20
CA LYS A 226 11.91 -33.21 -3.88
C LYS A 226 11.63 -32.38 -2.63
N PHE A 227 10.42 -31.83 -2.50
CA PHE A 227 10.04 -31.04 -1.33
C PHE A 227 10.08 -31.87 -0.05
N ILE A 228 9.50 -33.07 -0.05
CA ILE A 228 9.48 -33.95 1.13
C ILE A 228 10.90 -34.36 1.54
N ARG A 229 11.77 -34.67 0.57
CA ARG A 229 13.19 -34.95 0.82
C ARG A 229 13.93 -33.74 1.39
N GLY A 230 13.69 -32.54 0.86
CA GLY A 230 14.30 -31.31 1.38
C GLY A 230 13.90 -30.96 2.82
N LEU A 231 12.77 -31.47 3.29
CA LEU A 231 12.32 -31.33 4.69
C LEU A 231 12.87 -32.41 5.63
N SER A 232 13.64 -33.36 5.10
CA SER A 232 14.13 -34.52 5.84
C SER A 232 15.62 -34.39 6.13
N SER A 233 16.07 -34.71 7.34
CA SER A 233 17.50 -34.85 7.67
C SER A 233 18.09 -36.10 7.01
N ASP A 234 19.42 -36.13 6.81
CA ASP A 234 20.15 -37.17 6.04
C ASP A 234 19.87 -38.64 6.41
N SER A 235 19.24 -38.92 7.56
CA SER A 235 18.94 -40.29 8.01
C SER A 235 17.47 -40.59 8.36
N GLN A 236 16.52 -39.65 8.26
CA GLN A 236 15.10 -39.94 8.52
C GLN A 236 14.13 -39.01 7.77
N ILE A 237 13.17 -39.61 7.06
CA ILE A 237 12.13 -38.86 6.34
C ILE A 237 11.12 -38.26 7.33
N SER A 238 10.87 -36.96 7.19
CA SER A 238 9.86 -36.23 7.94
C SER A 238 8.46 -36.78 7.66
N SER A 239 7.64 -36.95 8.70
CA SER A 239 6.27 -37.45 8.53
C SER A 239 5.36 -36.35 7.99
N GLY A 240 4.43 -36.71 7.11
CA GLY A 240 3.48 -35.75 6.55
C GLY A 240 2.23 -36.39 5.97
N ILE A 241 1.23 -35.55 5.71
CA ILE A 241 -0.05 -35.94 5.12
C ILE A 241 -0.17 -35.28 3.75
N ILE A 242 -0.65 -36.02 2.75
CA ILE A 242 -0.99 -35.49 1.44
C ILE A 242 -2.48 -35.73 1.18
N TYR A 243 -3.19 -34.65 0.88
CA TYR A 243 -4.62 -34.61 0.58
C TYR A 243 -4.83 -34.54 -0.93
N CYS A 244 -5.68 -35.42 -1.44
CA CYS A 244 -6.07 -35.50 -2.85
C CYS A 244 -7.59 -35.52 -2.97
N THR A 245 -8.14 -34.94 -4.04
CA THR A 245 -9.60 -34.98 -4.25
C THR A 245 -10.09 -36.34 -4.76
N LYS A 246 -9.30 -37.04 -5.56
CA LYS A 246 -9.67 -38.30 -6.24
C LYS A 246 -8.82 -39.48 -5.78
N ILE A 247 -9.43 -40.68 -5.74
CA ILE A 247 -8.75 -41.94 -5.40
C ILE A 247 -7.62 -42.25 -6.40
N ASP A 248 -7.84 -42.03 -7.70
CA ASP A 248 -6.80 -42.26 -8.71
C ASP A 248 -5.55 -41.42 -8.45
N THR A 249 -5.72 -40.15 -8.06
CA THR A 249 -4.61 -39.25 -7.72
C THR A 249 -3.85 -39.76 -6.48
N VAL A 250 -4.55 -40.34 -5.50
CA VAL A 250 -3.91 -40.96 -4.33
C VAL A 250 -2.94 -42.06 -4.77
N HIS A 251 -3.36 -42.97 -5.64
CA HIS A 251 -2.49 -44.05 -6.13
C HIS A 251 -1.30 -43.54 -6.95
N GLN A 252 -1.52 -42.54 -7.81
CA GLN A 252 -0.43 -41.91 -8.59
C GLN A 252 0.64 -41.29 -7.69
N ILE A 253 0.24 -40.55 -6.65
CA ILE A 253 1.18 -39.94 -5.70
C ILE A 253 1.91 -41.01 -4.88
N VAL A 254 1.23 -42.07 -4.45
CA VAL A 254 1.86 -43.18 -3.73
C VAL A 254 2.96 -43.83 -4.56
N ASP A 255 2.68 -44.14 -5.82
CA ASP A 255 3.66 -44.78 -6.70
C ASP A 255 4.84 -43.87 -7.02
N LEU A 256 4.59 -42.57 -7.18
CA LEU A 256 5.66 -41.58 -7.31
C LEU A 256 6.54 -41.54 -6.06
N LEU A 257 5.96 -41.41 -4.87
CA LEU A 257 6.73 -41.29 -3.63
C LEU A 257 7.54 -42.56 -3.33
N LYS A 258 7.01 -43.74 -3.67
CA LYS A 258 7.79 -45.00 -3.62
C LYS A 258 9.02 -44.95 -4.51
N LYS A 259 8.91 -44.42 -5.75
CA LYS A 259 10.06 -44.24 -6.66
C LYS A 259 11.10 -43.27 -6.10
N PHE A 260 10.69 -42.30 -5.28
CA PHE A 260 11.59 -41.40 -4.55
C PHE A 260 12.18 -42.02 -3.26
N GLY A 261 11.94 -43.31 -3.01
CA GLY A 261 12.40 -44.02 -1.81
C GLY A 261 11.73 -43.51 -0.53
N ILE A 262 10.54 -42.94 -0.63
CA ILE A 262 9.76 -42.45 0.52
C ILE A 262 8.78 -43.55 0.93
N SER A 263 8.87 -44.01 2.18
CA SER A 263 7.89 -44.95 2.75
C SER A 263 6.53 -44.27 2.86
N VAL A 264 5.54 -44.76 2.12
CA VAL A 264 4.22 -44.15 1.97
C VAL A 264 3.13 -45.22 1.98
N ASN A 265 1.96 -44.87 2.53
CA ASN A 265 0.74 -45.67 2.39
C ASN A 265 -0.45 -44.74 2.11
N PHE A 266 -1.60 -45.30 1.75
CA PHE A 266 -2.78 -44.54 1.37
C PHE A 266 -3.98 -44.77 2.29
N TYR A 267 -4.91 -43.81 2.29
CA TYR A 267 -6.16 -43.84 3.04
C TYR A 267 -7.32 -43.25 2.23
N HIS A 268 -8.23 -44.10 1.74
CA HIS A 268 -9.45 -43.67 1.05
C HIS A 268 -10.66 -44.54 1.41
N SER A 269 -11.84 -44.18 0.89
CA SER A 269 -13.13 -44.78 1.24
C SER A 269 -13.19 -46.31 1.06
N GLU A 270 -12.54 -46.84 0.02
CA GLU A 270 -12.60 -48.25 -0.41
C GLU A 270 -11.68 -49.20 0.37
N ILE A 271 -10.93 -48.71 1.36
CA ILE A 271 -10.07 -49.56 2.21
C ILE A 271 -10.91 -50.34 3.22
N LEU A 272 -10.75 -51.67 3.22
CA LEU A 272 -11.44 -52.60 4.13
C LEU A 272 -11.04 -52.43 5.61
N ASN A 273 -9.76 -52.19 5.92
CA ASN A 273 -9.24 -52.09 7.30
C ASN A 273 -8.54 -50.75 7.57
N LYS A 274 -9.33 -49.67 7.65
CA LYS A 274 -8.88 -48.30 7.92
C LYS A 274 -8.16 -48.16 9.26
N GLU A 275 -8.61 -48.89 10.28
CA GLU A 275 -8.04 -48.81 11.64
C GLU A 275 -6.59 -49.32 11.69
N TYR A 276 -6.29 -50.39 10.96
CA TYR A 276 -4.93 -50.93 10.87
C TYR A 276 -3.95 -49.93 10.25
N VAL A 277 -4.31 -49.30 9.12
CA VAL A 277 -3.45 -48.34 8.42
C VAL A 277 -3.12 -47.15 9.32
N LEU A 278 -4.10 -46.64 10.05
CA LEU A 278 -3.89 -45.53 10.98
C LEU A 278 -3.03 -45.92 12.18
N LYS A 279 -3.23 -47.12 12.76
CA LYS A 279 -2.37 -47.62 13.84
C LYS A 279 -0.93 -47.80 13.38
N ALA A 280 -0.73 -48.30 12.16
CA ALA A 280 0.59 -48.45 11.54
C ALA A 280 1.30 -47.10 11.34
N TRP A 281 0.56 -46.09 10.84
CA TRP A 281 1.09 -44.73 10.67
C TRP A 281 1.46 -44.07 12.00
N LYS A 282 0.56 -44.15 13.00
CA LYS A 282 0.83 -43.63 14.36
C LYS A 282 2.06 -44.26 14.99
N LYS A 283 2.36 -45.53 14.70
CA LYS A 283 3.57 -46.25 15.12
C LYS A 283 4.81 -45.96 14.25
N ARG A 284 4.76 -45.00 13.32
CA ARG A 284 5.87 -44.61 12.42
C ARG A 284 6.38 -45.77 11.53
N GLN A 285 5.53 -46.74 11.17
CA GLN A 285 5.92 -47.82 10.25
C GLN A 285 6.14 -47.33 8.80
N PHE A 286 5.58 -46.17 8.46
CA PHE A 286 5.84 -45.45 7.22
C PHE A 286 5.71 -43.93 7.47
N ALA A 287 6.36 -43.11 6.64
CA ALA A 287 6.53 -41.69 6.85
C ALA A 287 5.33 -40.85 6.37
N VAL A 288 4.83 -41.11 5.16
CA VAL A 288 3.83 -40.26 4.49
C VAL A 288 2.50 -41.01 4.33
N LEU A 289 1.40 -40.32 4.62
CA LEU A 289 0.05 -40.84 4.40
C LEU A 289 -0.66 -40.00 3.35
N VAL A 290 -1.08 -40.64 2.25
CA VAL A 290 -1.81 -39.98 1.15
C VAL A 290 -3.28 -40.34 1.25
N ALA A 291 -4.16 -39.36 1.32
CA ALA A 291 -5.55 -39.61 1.63
C ALA A 291 -6.52 -38.76 0.80
N THR A 292 -7.76 -39.24 0.64
CA THR A 292 -8.81 -38.40 0.07
C THR A 292 -9.45 -37.50 1.11
N ASP A 293 -9.76 -36.26 0.72
CA ASP A 293 -10.34 -35.22 1.59
C ASP A 293 -11.57 -35.73 2.37
N GLU A 294 -12.47 -36.43 1.67
CA GLU A 294 -13.72 -36.96 2.24
C GLU A 294 -13.54 -38.17 3.15
N SER A 295 -12.46 -38.94 3.01
CA SER A 295 -12.23 -40.12 3.84
C SER A 295 -11.43 -39.79 5.10
N PHE A 296 -10.53 -38.81 5.02
CA PHE A 296 -9.54 -38.49 6.04
C PHE A 296 -9.92 -37.28 6.92
N GLY A 297 -10.96 -36.53 6.52
CA GLY A 297 -11.46 -35.34 7.22
C GLY A 297 -12.38 -35.59 8.44
N PHE A 298 -12.83 -36.83 8.70
CA PHE A 298 -13.84 -37.08 9.73
C PHE A 298 -13.27 -37.60 11.06
N GLY A 299 -13.11 -36.71 12.03
CA GLY A 299 -13.28 -37.04 13.46
C GLY A 299 -12.28 -38.00 14.11
N ILE A 300 -11.02 -38.03 13.66
CA ILE A 300 -9.94 -38.81 14.29
C ILE A 300 -8.91 -37.85 14.91
N ASN A 301 -8.62 -38.02 16.20
CA ASN A 301 -7.65 -37.19 16.90
C ASN A 301 -6.23 -37.68 16.57
N PHE A 302 -5.54 -36.93 15.71
CA PHE A 302 -4.16 -37.22 15.31
C PHE A 302 -3.21 -36.30 16.06
N ASN A 303 -3.11 -36.48 17.38
CA ASN A 303 -2.05 -35.85 18.15
C ASN A 303 -0.73 -36.63 17.92
N VAL A 304 -0.29 -36.67 16.66
CA VAL A 304 1.02 -37.19 16.25
C VAL A 304 1.95 -35.97 16.19
N PRO A 305 2.87 -35.80 17.17
CA PRO A 305 3.72 -34.60 17.26
C PRO A 305 4.62 -34.40 16.04
N THR A 306 4.77 -35.46 15.23
CA THR A 306 5.86 -35.61 14.28
C THR A 306 5.49 -35.24 12.85
N VAL A 307 4.25 -34.79 12.63
CA VAL A 307 3.78 -34.35 11.31
C VAL A 307 4.40 -32.98 10.99
N ARG A 308 5.36 -32.97 10.07
CA ARG A 308 6.13 -31.78 9.70
C ARG A 308 5.49 -31.03 8.53
N PHE A 309 4.78 -31.72 7.65
CA PHE A 309 4.12 -31.10 6.51
C PHE A 309 2.72 -31.65 6.22
N VAL A 310 1.88 -30.79 5.65
CA VAL A 310 0.60 -31.11 5.02
C VAL A 310 0.64 -30.57 3.59
N ILE A 311 0.31 -31.40 2.62
CA ILE A 311 0.27 -31.01 1.21
C ILE A 311 -1.14 -31.25 0.67
N HIS A 312 -1.68 -30.30 -0.07
CA HIS A 312 -2.89 -30.46 -0.85
C HIS A 312 -2.51 -30.51 -2.33
N ILE A 313 -2.87 -31.58 -3.04
CA ILE A 313 -2.58 -31.72 -4.48
C ILE A 313 -3.54 -30.90 -5.34
N ASP A 314 -4.74 -30.66 -4.81
CA ASP A 314 -5.80 -29.87 -5.42
C ASP A 314 -6.30 -28.81 -4.43
N ALA A 315 -7.10 -27.86 -4.91
CA ALA A 315 -7.71 -26.87 -4.02
C ALA A 315 -8.68 -27.54 -3.02
N PRO A 316 -8.55 -27.30 -1.70
CA PRO A 316 -9.49 -27.81 -0.71
C PRO A 316 -10.92 -27.37 -1.03
N LYS A 317 -11.90 -28.26 -0.84
CA LYS A 317 -13.31 -28.00 -1.17
C LYS A 317 -13.88 -26.77 -0.46
N THR A 318 -13.52 -26.58 0.81
CA THR A 318 -13.91 -25.41 1.59
C THR A 318 -12.73 -24.88 2.39
N LEU A 319 -12.78 -23.60 2.74
CA LEU A 319 -11.81 -22.96 3.60
C LEU A 319 -11.76 -23.57 5.01
N ARG A 320 -12.92 -24.02 5.51
CA ARG A 320 -13.04 -24.68 6.81
C ARG A 320 -12.28 -26.02 6.81
N SER A 321 -12.45 -26.83 5.76
CA SER A 321 -11.69 -28.08 5.56
C SER A 321 -10.20 -27.80 5.53
N PHE A 322 -9.77 -26.78 4.80
CA PHE A 322 -8.36 -26.38 4.76
C PHE A 322 -7.79 -26.03 6.14
N TYR A 323 -8.54 -25.30 6.99
CA TYR A 323 -8.11 -24.99 8.36
C TYR A 323 -7.93 -26.23 9.23
N GLN A 324 -8.80 -27.20 9.05
CA GLN A 324 -8.75 -28.46 9.79
C GLN A 324 -7.58 -29.33 9.34
N GLU A 325 -7.31 -29.35 8.04
CA GLU A 325 -6.29 -30.18 7.41
C GLU A 325 -4.89 -29.59 7.58
N SER A 326 -4.69 -28.32 7.21
CA SER A 326 -3.39 -27.64 7.34
C SER A 326 -2.93 -27.52 8.79
N GLY A 327 -3.87 -27.36 9.73
CA GLY A 327 -3.60 -27.29 11.16
C GLY A 327 -3.01 -28.58 11.77
N ARG A 328 -2.91 -29.66 10.98
CA ARG A 328 -2.26 -30.92 11.38
C ARG A 328 -0.74 -30.89 11.26
N ALA A 329 -0.15 -29.88 10.63
CA ALA A 329 1.30 -29.69 10.58
C ALA A 329 1.83 -29.03 11.87
N GLY A 330 3.06 -29.39 12.27
CA GLY A 330 3.77 -28.72 13.36
C GLY A 330 3.10 -28.89 14.73
N ASN A 331 2.61 -30.08 15.05
CA ASN A 331 1.86 -30.33 16.31
C ASN A 331 2.74 -30.25 17.56
N ASP A 332 4.06 -30.32 17.39
CA ASP A 332 5.08 -30.09 18.40
C ASP A 332 5.44 -28.61 18.64
N ASN A 333 4.70 -27.67 18.03
CA ASN A 333 4.99 -26.23 17.99
C ASN A 333 6.29 -25.84 17.27
N ASN A 334 7.03 -26.81 16.72
CA ASN A 334 8.11 -26.50 15.79
C ASN A 334 7.56 -26.14 14.41
N LEU A 335 8.41 -25.62 13.54
CA LEU A 335 8.03 -25.16 12.20
C LEU A 335 7.37 -26.30 11.40
N GLY A 336 6.09 -26.15 11.06
CA GLY A 336 5.36 -27.02 10.15
C GLY A 336 5.18 -26.37 8.79
N TYR A 337 4.92 -27.14 7.74
CA TYR A 337 4.69 -26.64 6.39
C TYR A 337 3.30 -27.05 5.90
N SER A 338 2.57 -26.12 5.30
CA SER A 338 1.30 -26.39 4.64
C SER A 338 1.36 -25.86 3.21
N ARG A 339 1.43 -26.76 2.22
CA ARG A 339 1.57 -26.40 0.81
C ARG A 339 0.34 -26.79 0.02
N ILE A 340 -0.21 -25.85 -0.76
CA ILE A 340 -1.22 -26.16 -1.77
C ILE A 340 -0.55 -26.20 -3.13
N TYR A 341 -0.72 -27.31 -3.84
CA TYR A 341 -0.44 -27.39 -5.25
C TYR A 341 -1.70 -27.11 -6.06
N LEU A 342 -1.57 -26.32 -7.13
CA LEU A 342 -2.69 -25.99 -8.01
C LEU A 342 -2.38 -26.48 -9.43
N SER A 343 -3.32 -27.24 -10.01
CA SER A 343 -3.30 -27.53 -11.45
C SER A 343 -3.76 -26.29 -12.23
N SER A 344 -3.26 -26.12 -13.45
CA SER A 344 -3.54 -24.93 -14.29
C SER A 344 -5.02 -24.74 -14.65
N ASN A 345 -5.88 -25.75 -14.43
CA ASN A 345 -7.27 -25.77 -14.87
C ASN A 345 -8.32 -25.77 -13.73
N GLU A 346 -7.93 -25.75 -12.46
CA GLU A 346 -8.89 -25.80 -11.35
C GLU A 346 -9.46 -24.43 -10.93
N ARG A 347 -10.79 -24.37 -10.77
CA ARG A 347 -11.51 -23.20 -10.26
C ARG A 347 -11.57 -23.22 -8.73
N VAL A 348 -10.73 -22.41 -8.08
CA VAL A 348 -10.83 -22.12 -6.63
C VAL A 348 -12.12 -21.31 -6.36
N SER A 349 -12.90 -21.67 -5.32
CA SER A 349 -14.14 -20.97 -4.96
C SER A 349 -13.90 -19.51 -4.57
N ASN A 350 -14.88 -18.63 -4.81
CA ASN A 350 -14.75 -17.18 -4.56
C ASN A 350 -14.55 -16.84 -3.07
N SER A 351 -15.11 -17.63 -2.14
CA SER A 351 -14.88 -17.48 -0.70
C SER A 351 -13.44 -17.86 -0.31
N MET A 352 -12.89 -18.92 -0.90
CA MET A 352 -11.49 -19.32 -0.72
C MET A 352 -10.53 -18.28 -1.35
N LYS A 353 -10.85 -17.74 -2.53
CA LYS A 353 -10.12 -16.61 -3.14
C LYS A 353 -10.15 -15.37 -2.26
N SER A 354 -11.33 -14.99 -1.76
CA SER A 354 -11.52 -13.84 -0.85
C SER A 354 -10.74 -14.00 0.46
N TYR A 355 -10.66 -15.23 0.99
CA TYR A 355 -9.92 -15.50 2.22
C TYR A 355 -8.40 -15.62 2.03
N ILE A 356 -7.94 -16.30 0.97
CA ILE A 356 -6.54 -16.24 0.49
C ILE A 356 -6.15 -14.76 0.33
N ASN A 357 -7.10 -13.93 -0.11
CA ASN A 357 -7.01 -12.49 -0.20
C ASN A 357 -7.30 -11.69 1.09
N SER A 358 -7.55 -12.27 2.28
CA SER A 358 -7.90 -11.43 3.45
C SER A 358 -7.13 -11.73 4.74
N LYS A 359 -6.75 -12.98 5.03
CA LYS A 359 -6.09 -13.30 6.33
C LYS A 359 -4.75 -14.01 6.26
N CYS A 360 -4.50 -14.88 5.27
CA CYS A 360 -3.12 -15.29 4.91
C CYS A 360 -2.29 -14.13 4.31
N ARG A 361 -2.97 -13.01 4.01
CA ARG A 361 -2.42 -11.82 3.35
C ARG A 361 -1.28 -11.11 4.08
N ARG A 362 -1.15 -11.23 5.41
CA ARG A 362 -0.17 -10.39 6.14
C ARG A 362 1.29 -10.87 6.08
N LYS A 363 1.56 -12.13 5.75
CA LYS A 363 2.96 -12.62 5.64
C LYS A 363 3.30 -13.27 4.29
N ALA A 364 2.35 -13.93 3.62
CA ALA A 364 2.63 -14.63 2.37
C ALA A 364 2.44 -13.76 1.11
N ILE A 365 1.54 -12.78 1.12
CA ILE A 365 1.30 -11.90 -0.04
C ILE A 365 2.41 -10.87 -0.25
N ALA A 366 3.18 -10.54 0.80
CA ALA A 366 4.45 -9.83 0.63
C ALA A 366 5.44 -10.62 -0.25
N ARG A 367 5.38 -11.97 -0.25
CA ARG A 367 6.22 -12.87 -1.05
C ARG A 367 5.57 -13.37 -2.35
N TYR A 368 4.25 -13.56 -2.41
CA TYR A 368 3.59 -14.02 -3.64
C TYR A 368 3.32 -12.90 -4.65
N PHE A 369 3.00 -11.67 -4.20
CA PHE A 369 3.04 -10.50 -5.10
C PHE A 369 4.48 -10.05 -5.40
N ALA A 370 5.45 -10.49 -4.60
CA ALA A 370 6.86 -10.36 -4.95
C ALA A 370 7.29 -11.28 -6.11
N ASP A 371 6.55 -12.35 -6.44
CA ASP A 371 7.01 -13.34 -7.41
C ASP A 371 6.45 -13.21 -8.83
N ASN A 372 5.33 -12.50 -9.06
CA ASN A 372 4.76 -12.32 -10.43
C ASN A 372 4.95 -10.91 -11.03
N LEU A 373 4.87 -9.84 -10.24
CA LEU A 373 5.17 -8.46 -10.69
C LEU A 373 6.65 -8.13 -10.48
N LEU A 374 7.13 -8.42 -9.27
CA LEU A 374 8.49 -8.13 -8.84
C LEU A 374 9.45 -9.26 -9.25
N GLY A 375 8.98 -10.49 -9.47
CA GLY A 375 9.84 -11.63 -9.80
C GLY A 375 10.52 -11.51 -11.17
N THR A 376 9.91 -10.87 -12.16
CA THR A 376 10.57 -10.62 -13.46
C THR A 376 11.62 -9.53 -13.34
N PHE A 377 11.29 -8.41 -12.70
CA PHE A 377 12.22 -7.29 -12.43
C PHE A 377 13.39 -7.72 -11.54
N LEU A 378 13.12 -8.37 -10.40
CA LEU A 378 14.16 -8.92 -9.53
C LEU A 378 14.95 -10.04 -10.18
N LYS A 379 14.38 -10.86 -11.09
CA LYS A 379 15.17 -11.83 -11.88
C LYS A 379 16.10 -11.12 -12.86
N THR A 380 15.69 -10.00 -13.45
CA THR A 380 16.56 -9.17 -14.29
C THR A 380 17.70 -8.60 -13.46
N ILE A 381 17.39 -8.00 -12.30
CA ILE A 381 18.41 -7.51 -11.35
C ILE A 381 19.32 -8.65 -10.88
N ASN A 382 18.79 -9.83 -10.53
CA ASN A 382 19.59 -10.99 -10.11
C ASN A 382 20.57 -11.48 -11.20
N LYS A 383 20.19 -11.32 -12.48
CA LYS A 383 21.03 -11.71 -13.62
C LYS A 383 22.17 -10.72 -13.85
N THR A 384 21.95 -9.44 -13.56
CA THR A 384 22.93 -8.37 -13.79
C THR A 384 23.77 -8.04 -12.55
N ASP A 385 23.24 -8.26 -11.34
CA ASP A 385 23.83 -7.83 -10.07
C ASP A 385 23.60 -8.87 -8.96
N LYS A 386 24.68 -9.58 -8.58
CA LYS A 386 24.67 -10.65 -7.56
C LYS A 386 24.77 -10.14 -6.12
N THR A 387 24.83 -8.83 -5.91
CA THR A 387 25.11 -8.24 -4.58
C THR A 387 23.88 -8.05 -3.71
N ILE A 388 22.67 -8.16 -4.28
CA ILE A 388 21.40 -7.91 -3.57
C ILE A 388 20.75 -9.22 -3.12
N ASP A 389 20.41 -9.33 -1.83
CA ASP A 389 19.54 -10.37 -1.31
C ASP A 389 18.06 -10.06 -1.59
N LEU A 390 17.56 -10.60 -2.69
CA LEU A 390 16.19 -10.46 -3.17
C LEU A 390 15.14 -11.12 -2.26
N THR A 391 15.56 -11.82 -1.20
CA THR A 391 14.66 -12.50 -0.25
C THR A 391 14.36 -11.67 1.00
N HIS A 392 15.08 -10.56 1.19
CA HIS A 392 15.02 -9.73 2.38
C HIS A 392 14.67 -8.27 2.06
N PHE A 393 13.47 -7.84 2.46
CA PHE A 393 13.03 -6.45 2.38
C PHE A 393 13.48 -5.69 3.64
N ILE A 394 14.12 -4.54 3.44
CA ILE A 394 14.55 -3.65 4.51
C ILE A 394 13.47 -2.59 4.72
N PRO A 395 12.95 -2.39 5.95
CA PRO A 395 12.01 -1.30 6.22
C PRO A 395 12.59 0.05 5.79
N GLY A 396 11.79 0.87 5.10
CA GLY A 396 12.26 2.12 4.48
C GLY A 396 12.95 3.09 5.44
N GLU A 397 12.55 3.13 6.71
CA GLU A 397 13.22 3.92 7.76
C GLU A 397 14.70 3.53 7.96
N GLN A 398 15.04 2.26 7.73
CA GLN A 398 16.41 1.75 7.83
C GLN A 398 17.23 1.93 6.55
N CYS A 399 16.59 2.40 5.46
CA CYS A 399 17.30 2.77 4.24
C CYS A 399 17.93 4.16 4.31
N LYS A 400 17.44 5.00 5.21
CA LYS A 400 18.12 6.23 5.64
C LYS A 400 19.46 5.87 6.29
N ARG A 401 20.55 6.00 5.54
CA ARG A 401 21.90 5.65 5.98
C ARG A 401 22.97 6.46 5.25
N LEU A 402 24.21 6.32 5.71
CA LEU A 402 25.39 6.75 4.95
C LEU A 402 25.59 5.80 3.75
N CYS A 403 25.58 6.35 2.54
CA CYS A 403 25.74 5.57 1.32
C CYS A 403 27.18 5.11 1.13
N ARG A 404 27.35 3.82 0.87
CA ARG A 404 28.65 3.20 0.62
C ARG A 404 28.62 2.52 -0.75
N PRO A 405 29.76 2.46 -1.47
CA PRO A 405 29.85 1.67 -2.68
C PRO A 405 29.45 0.21 -2.40
N ASN A 406 28.66 -0.40 -3.30
CA ASN A 406 28.21 -1.78 -3.23
C ASN A 406 27.33 -2.17 -2.00
N ASP A 407 26.73 -1.20 -1.29
CA ASP A 407 25.73 -1.46 -0.23
C ASP A 407 24.33 -1.19 -0.78
N ARG A 408 23.92 -1.89 -1.85
CA ARG A 408 22.60 -1.74 -2.48
C ARG A 408 21.53 -2.50 -1.70
N ARG A 409 20.35 -1.90 -1.50
CA ARG A 409 19.26 -2.47 -0.66
C ARG A 409 17.91 -2.49 -1.34
N LEU A 410 17.04 -3.40 -0.89
CA LEU A 410 15.61 -3.40 -1.21
C LEU A 410 14.83 -2.65 -0.12
N CYS A 411 14.51 -1.40 -0.38
CA CYS A 411 13.88 -0.48 0.56
C CYS A 411 12.36 -0.53 0.44
N HIS A 412 11.70 -1.07 1.45
CA HIS A 412 10.25 -1.28 1.46
C HIS A 412 9.52 -0.24 2.30
N PHE A 413 8.62 0.48 1.65
CA PHE A 413 7.74 1.48 2.24
C PHE A 413 6.28 0.99 2.15
N THR A 414 5.52 1.22 3.21
CA THR A 414 4.07 0.94 3.24
C THR A 414 3.33 2.25 3.35
N PHE A 415 2.54 2.57 2.34
CA PHE A 415 1.74 3.78 2.25
C PHE A 415 0.25 3.44 2.38
N THR A 416 -0.46 4.16 3.23
CA THR A 416 -1.92 4.12 3.33
C THR A 416 -2.46 5.51 3.04
N LEU A 417 -3.10 5.65 1.88
CA LEU A 417 -3.83 6.86 1.50
C LEU A 417 -5.20 6.85 2.18
N LYS A 418 -5.58 7.95 2.84
CA LYS A 418 -6.92 8.12 3.41
C LYS A 418 -7.26 9.60 3.60
N TYR A 419 -8.54 9.90 3.78
CA TYR A 419 -8.95 11.20 4.32
C TYR A 419 -8.53 11.34 5.78
N PHE A 420 -8.04 12.52 6.12
CA PHE A 420 -7.63 12.90 7.47
C PHE A 420 -8.03 14.36 7.75
N HIS A 421 -7.88 14.80 9.00
CA HIS A 421 -8.35 16.13 9.42
C HIS A 421 -7.23 16.95 10.06
N ILE A 422 -7.07 18.18 9.58
CA ILE A 422 -6.26 19.20 10.25
C ILE A 422 -7.00 19.65 11.50
N MET A 423 -6.25 19.79 12.60
CA MET A 423 -6.78 20.14 13.92
C MET A 423 -7.95 19.22 14.34
N GLY A 424 -7.86 17.94 13.93
CA GLY A 424 -8.83 16.89 14.24
C GLY A 424 -8.70 16.36 15.68
N GLY A 425 -9.43 15.28 15.99
CA GLY A 425 -9.50 14.72 17.35
C GLY A 425 -8.15 14.33 17.97
N ALA A 426 -7.13 14.01 17.17
CA ALA A 426 -5.77 13.74 17.65
C ALA A 426 -5.11 14.95 18.33
N CYS A 427 -5.51 16.16 17.97
CA CYS A 427 -4.99 17.41 18.53
C CYS A 427 -5.63 17.81 19.87
N GLN A 428 -6.69 17.13 20.32
CA GLN A 428 -7.39 17.40 21.59
C GLN A 428 -7.60 18.92 21.85
N ASN A 429 -7.12 19.43 22.99
CA ASN A 429 -7.25 20.84 23.41
C ASN A 429 -6.14 21.76 22.85
N CYS A 430 -5.41 21.36 21.81
CA CYS A 430 -4.43 22.23 21.15
C CYS A 430 -5.10 23.53 20.66
N THR A 431 -6.32 23.44 20.10
CA THR A 431 -7.09 24.61 19.63
C THR A 431 -7.51 25.57 20.75
N THR A 432 -7.59 25.10 21.99
CA THR A 432 -8.02 25.89 23.16
C THR A 432 -6.85 26.32 24.06
N GLY A 433 -5.61 26.18 23.56
CA GLY A 433 -4.41 26.73 24.19
C GLY A 433 -3.55 25.73 24.98
N THR A 434 -3.86 24.43 24.96
CA THR A 434 -2.98 23.43 25.59
C THR A 434 -1.84 23.05 24.66
N GLU A 435 -0.71 23.73 24.81
CA GLU A 435 0.47 23.63 23.95
C GLU A 435 1.01 22.21 23.76
N SER A 436 1.07 21.41 24.84
CA SER A 436 1.57 20.02 24.78
C SER A 436 0.74 19.11 23.87
N HIS A 437 -0.56 19.39 23.73
CA HIS A 437 -1.45 18.60 22.88
C HIS A 437 -1.18 18.82 21.38
N CYS A 438 -0.58 19.95 21.01
CA CYS A 438 -0.17 20.24 19.65
C CYS A 438 0.95 19.32 19.15
N PHE A 439 1.68 18.67 20.07
CA PHE A 439 2.75 17.72 19.79
C PHE A 439 2.32 16.25 19.94
N HIS A 440 1.02 15.99 20.13
CA HIS A 440 0.51 14.62 20.15
C HIS A 440 0.75 13.91 18.81
N SER A 441 1.04 12.60 18.89
CA SER A 441 1.17 11.76 17.71
C SER A 441 -0.06 11.87 16.81
N LYS A 442 0.16 12.16 15.53
CA LYS A 442 -0.88 12.36 14.49
C LYS A 442 -1.73 13.63 14.67
N CYS A 443 -1.38 14.56 15.56
CA CYS A 443 -1.92 15.91 15.47
C CYS A 443 -1.28 16.62 14.27
N ILE A 444 -2.10 17.03 13.29
CA ILE A 444 -1.67 17.78 12.12
C ILE A 444 -2.28 19.18 12.21
N MET A 445 -1.43 20.20 12.38
CA MET A 445 -1.89 21.59 12.51
C MET A 445 -1.95 22.33 11.18
N ALA A 446 -1.10 21.97 10.21
CA ALA A 446 -0.95 22.69 8.95
C ALA A 446 -0.75 24.20 9.17
N ASP A 447 -1.75 25.00 8.82
CA ASP A 447 -1.78 26.45 9.00
C ASP A 447 -2.67 26.94 10.15
N GLY A 448 -3.22 26.03 10.95
CA GLY A 448 -4.08 26.30 12.10
C GLY A 448 -5.58 26.25 11.80
N VAL A 449 -5.98 26.13 10.53
CA VAL A 449 -7.40 26.12 10.15
C VAL A 449 -7.91 24.70 9.95
N LYS A 450 -9.06 24.40 10.56
CA LYS A 450 -9.71 23.09 10.46
C LYS A 450 -10.18 22.82 9.04
N ARG A 451 -9.67 21.76 8.41
CA ARG A 451 -10.18 21.20 7.16
C ARG A 451 -9.88 19.72 7.02
N SER A 452 -10.61 19.04 6.14
CA SER A 452 -10.24 17.71 5.66
C SER A 452 -9.13 17.82 4.60
N PHE A 453 -8.31 16.78 4.51
CA PHE A 453 -7.27 16.65 3.49
C PHE A 453 -6.99 15.17 3.21
N LEU A 454 -6.26 14.89 2.12
CA LEU A 454 -5.81 13.54 1.80
C LEU A 454 -4.41 13.35 2.37
N SER A 455 -4.18 12.19 3.00
CA SER A 455 -2.93 11.90 3.67
C SER A 455 -2.40 10.52 3.32
N ILE A 456 -1.07 10.43 3.17
CA ILE A 456 -0.35 9.16 3.26
C ILE A 456 0.13 8.98 4.70
N ASN A 457 -0.25 7.88 5.33
CA ASN A 457 0.16 7.50 6.68
C ASN A 457 -0.19 8.53 7.78
N ALA A 458 -1.24 9.34 7.60
CA ALA A 458 -1.63 10.40 8.54
C ALA A 458 -0.46 11.37 8.83
N GLN A 459 0.23 11.79 7.77
CA GLN A 459 1.28 12.81 7.77
C GLN A 459 0.96 13.89 6.72
N LEU A 460 1.50 15.10 6.94
CA LEU A 460 1.54 16.22 6.00
C LEU A 460 2.90 16.92 6.21
N PRO A 461 3.81 16.94 5.22
CA PRO A 461 3.77 16.24 3.94
C PRO A 461 3.72 14.72 4.13
N ALA A 462 3.52 13.99 3.04
CA ALA A 462 3.66 12.54 3.06
C ALA A 462 5.08 12.11 3.47
N PRO A 463 5.26 10.89 4.03
CA PRO A 463 6.53 10.45 4.61
C PRO A 463 7.72 10.57 3.64
N PRO A 464 8.85 11.18 4.03
CA PRO A 464 9.99 11.30 3.12
C PRO A 464 10.61 9.93 2.81
N ILE A 465 11.03 9.74 1.57
CA ILE A 465 11.81 8.58 1.14
C ILE A 465 13.28 8.99 1.10
N HIS A 466 14.10 8.36 1.94
CA HIS A 466 15.56 8.50 1.90
C HIS A 466 16.18 7.17 1.54
N VAL A 467 16.92 7.15 0.44
CA VAL A 467 17.62 5.96 -0.04
C VAL A 467 18.99 6.33 -0.60
N CYS A 468 19.80 5.32 -0.86
CA CYS A 468 21.03 5.48 -1.61
C CYS A 468 20.79 5.26 -3.10
N LYS A 469 21.64 5.87 -3.94
CA LYS A 469 21.70 5.57 -5.36
C LYS A 469 21.80 4.06 -5.57
N ASP A 470 21.11 3.60 -6.61
CA ASP A 470 20.96 2.20 -6.99
C ASP A 470 20.08 1.37 -6.05
N ASP A 471 19.68 1.82 -4.86
CA ASP A 471 18.70 1.09 -4.04
C ASP A 471 17.41 0.82 -4.83
N VAL A 472 16.78 -0.32 -4.57
CA VAL A 472 15.45 -0.63 -5.12
C VAL A 472 14.40 -0.12 -4.17
N ILE A 473 13.63 0.87 -4.61
CA ILE A 473 12.49 1.42 -3.87
C ILE A 473 11.27 0.57 -4.16
N ILE A 474 10.61 0.10 -3.10
CA ILE A 474 9.37 -0.67 -3.18
C ILE A 474 8.32 0.00 -2.32
N VAL A 475 7.24 0.47 -2.92
CA VAL A 475 6.17 1.14 -2.21
C VAL A 475 4.86 0.38 -2.38
N ASP A 476 4.36 -0.17 -1.28
CA ASP A 476 3.01 -0.73 -1.21
C ASP A 476 2.01 0.36 -0.83
N LEU A 477 1.27 0.86 -1.81
CA LEU A 477 0.22 1.86 -1.62
C LEU A 477 -1.15 1.19 -1.49
N SER A 478 -1.75 1.29 -0.30
CA SER A 478 -3.17 0.98 -0.03
C SER A 478 -3.99 2.24 -0.24
N ASN A 479 -4.96 2.21 -1.14
CA ASN A 479 -5.92 3.29 -1.30
C ASN A 479 -7.14 3.05 -0.41
N ASP A 480 -7.14 3.68 0.77
CA ASP A 480 -8.24 3.65 1.73
C ASP A 480 -9.01 4.99 1.73
N ALA A 481 -8.86 5.81 0.68
CA ALA A 481 -9.64 7.03 0.48
C ALA A 481 -10.96 6.69 -0.24
N ASP A 482 -12.05 6.64 0.53
CA ASP A 482 -13.39 6.29 0.05
C ASP A 482 -13.77 7.10 -1.21
N GLY A 483 -14.33 6.40 -2.21
CA GLY A 483 -14.88 7.01 -3.43
C GLY A 483 -13.86 7.63 -4.39
N THR A 484 -12.56 7.54 -4.09
CA THR A 484 -11.52 8.26 -4.83
C THR A 484 -10.48 7.29 -5.39
N ALA A 485 -10.13 7.42 -6.68
CA ALA A 485 -9.00 6.69 -7.27
C ALA A 485 -7.72 7.54 -7.19
N THR A 486 -6.55 6.92 -7.12
CA THR A 486 -5.28 7.63 -6.96
C THR A 486 -4.18 7.04 -7.82
N SER A 487 -3.10 7.79 -8.04
CA SER A 487 -1.86 7.32 -8.64
C SER A 487 -0.72 8.20 -8.13
N ILE A 488 0.46 7.62 -7.89
CA ILE A 488 1.61 8.35 -7.35
C ILE A 488 2.69 8.42 -8.42
N HIS A 489 3.04 9.63 -8.81
CA HIS A 489 4.16 9.91 -9.69
C HIS A 489 5.43 10.20 -8.90
N TRP A 490 6.55 9.71 -9.42
CA TRP A 490 7.89 9.81 -8.84
C TRP A 490 8.67 10.88 -9.59
N HIS A 491 8.37 12.14 -9.29
CA HIS A 491 8.85 13.31 -10.02
C HIS A 491 10.39 13.38 -10.04
N GLY A 492 10.96 13.36 -11.26
CA GLY A 492 12.41 13.34 -11.50
C GLY A 492 13.01 11.93 -11.64
N MET A 493 12.25 10.86 -11.37
CA MET A 493 12.69 9.48 -11.61
C MET A 493 12.46 9.08 -13.07
N ARG A 494 13.49 8.56 -13.73
CA ARG A 494 13.44 8.22 -15.16
C ARG A 494 12.61 6.98 -15.48
N GLN A 495 12.39 6.07 -14.53
CA GLN A 495 11.68 4.81 -14.77
C GLN A 495 12.28 4.00 -15.93
N ILE A 496 13.57 3.68 -15.82
CA ILE A 496 14.32 2.89 -16.82
C ILE A 496 14.33 1.39 -16.44
N GLU A 497 15.02 0.57 -17.22
CA GLU A 497 15.24 -0.86 -16.93
C GLU A 497 13.97 -1.70 -16.72
N GLY A 498 12.88 -1.32 -17.38
CA GLY A 498 11.64 -2.08 -17.35
C GLY A 498 10.65 -1.63 -16.29
N THR A 499 10.79 -0.42 -15.74
CA THR A 499 9.86 0.13 -14.72
C THR A 499 8.97 1.24 -15.27
N GLN A 500 8.89 1.43 -16.59
CA GLN A 500 8.10 2.51 -17.22
C GLN A 500 6.63 2.54 -16.77
N TYR A 501 6.03 1.37 -16.52
CA TYR A 501 4.65 1.25 -16.02
C TYR A 501 4.45 1.61 -14.53
N PHE A 502 5.53 1.95 -13.81
CA PHE A 502 5.50 2.47 -12.43
C PHE A 502 5.66 3.98 -12.33
N ASP A 503 5.69 4.68 -13.47
CA ASP A 503 5.76 6.14 -13.53
C ASP A 503 4.59 6.83 -12.82
N GLY A 504 3.41 6.23 -12.79
CA GLY A 504 2.29 6.78 -12.02
C GLY A 504 1.42 7.81 -12.77
N ALA A 505 1.63 8.04 -14.06
CA ALA A 505 0.71 8.81 -14.90
C ALA A 505 -0.56 7.99 -15.25
N PRO A 506 -1.75 8.34 -14.71
CA PRO A 506 -2.97 7.58 -14.94
C PRO A 506 -3.39 7.64 -16.41
N TYR A 507 -3.94 6.53 -16.92
CA TYR A 507 -4.35 6.36 -18.32
C TYR A 507 -3.23 6.53 -19.36
N LEU A 508 -1.98 6.66 -18.91
CA LEU A 508 -0.81 6.64 -19.77
C LEU A 508 0.05 5.42 -19.45
N THR A 509 0.60 5.37 -18.25
CA THR A 509 1.52 4.31 -17.80
C THR A 509 0.80 3.25 -16.97
N GLN A 510 -0.27 3.60 -16.27
CA GLN A 510 -1.07 2.67 -15.49
C GLN A 510 -2.53 3.09 -15.34
N CYS A 511 -3.40 2.17 -14.90
CA CYS A 511 -4.73 2.53 -14.41
C CYS A 511 -4.62 3.22 -13.04
N PRO A 512 -5.52 4.19 -12.74
CA PRO A 512 -5.70 4.68 -11.39
C PRO A 512 -6.00 3.52 -10.42
N ILE A 513 -5.49 3.63 -9.20
CA ILE A 513 -5.70 2.68 -8.12
C ILE A 513 -7.02 3.02 -7.45
N PRO A 514 -8.09 2.22 -7.64
CA PRO A 514 -9.38 2.53 -7.05
C PRO A 514 -9.37 2.31 -5.54
N TYR A 515 -10.38 2.87 -4.87
CA TYR A 515 -10.63 2.64 -3.45
C TYR A 515 -10.66 1.13 -3.10
N GLY A 516 -10.10 0.77 -1.95
CA GLY A 516 -10.04 -0.60 -1.42
C GLY A 516 -8.96 -1.47 -2.05
N ASN A 517 -8.26 -0.96 -3.08
CA ASN A 517 -7.20 -1.68 -3.75
C ASN A 517 -5.81 -1.29 -3.23
N ARG A 518 -4.86 -2.20 -3.44
CA ARG A 518 -3.44 -1.98 -3.16
C ARG A 518 -2.66 -2.13 -4.46
N PHE A 519 -1.67 -1.26 -4.64
CA PHE A 519 -0.73 -1.31 -5.75
C PHE A 519 0.71 -1.23 -5.23
N ARG A 520 1.61 -1.97 -5.87
CA ARG A 520 3.04 -1.99 -5.53
C ARG A 520 3.83 -1.31 -6.63
N TYR A 521 4.48 -0.21 -6.32
CA TYR A 521 5.53 0.37 -7.15
C TYR A 521 6.87 -0.29 -6.82
N ALA A 522 7.69 -0.58 -7.82
CA ALA A 522 9.03 -1.12 -7.61
C ALA A 522 9.99 -0.61 -8.69
N PHE A 523 10.94 0.25 -8.33
CA PHE A 523 11.89 0.84 -9.28
C PHE A 523 13.23 1.14 -8.61
N THR A 524 14.26 1.31 -9.42
CA THR A 524 15.62 1.61 -8.94
C THR A 524 15.77 3.12 -8.71
N ALA A 525 16.49 3.49 -7.65
CA ALA A 525 16.91 4.85 -7.37
C ALA A 525 18.10 5.23 -8.26
N ASP A 526 17.88 5.34 -9.57
CA ASP A 526 18.94 5.48 -10.58
C ASP A 526 19.78 6.74 -10.40
N ASP A 527 19.12 7.81 -9.95
CA ASP A 527 19.62 9.17 -10.06
C ASP A 527 19.77 9.82 -8.71
N GLU A 528 21.02 10.10 -8.33
CA GLU A 528 21.34 10.86 -7.11
C GLU A 528 20.85 12.31 -7.21
N GLY A 529 20.30 12.84 -6.14
CA GLY A 529 19.77 14.21 -6.12
C GLY A 529 18.53 14.39 -5.26
N THR A 530 17.90 15.54 -5.45
CA THR A 530 16.67 15.93 -4.76
C THR A 530 15.50 15.75 -5.71
N HIS A 531 14.64 14.80 -5.36
CA HIS A 531 13.39 14.49 -6.06
C HIS A 531 12.22 14.62 -5.09
N PHE A 532 11.02 14.38 -5.58
CA PHE A 532 9.84 14.26 -4.75
C PHE A 532 8.83 13.34 -5.42
N TYR A 533 7.77 12.99 -4.70
CA TYR A 533 6.66 12.25 -5.26
C TYR A 533 5.37 12.99 -4.94
N HIS A 534 4.37 12.86 -5.81
CA HIS A 534 3.06 13.46 -5.60
C HIS A 534 1.97 12.64 -6.28
N SER A 535 0.72 12.87 -5.89
CA SER A 535 -0.40 12.31 -6.64
C SER A 535 -0.44 12.94 -8.03
N HIS A 536 -0.74 12.10 -9.03
CA HIS A 536 -0.93 12.52 -10.41
C HIS A 536 -2.39 12.26 -10.86
N SER A 537 -3.33 12.25 -9.92
CA SER A 537 -4.75 12.00 -10.16
C SER A 537 -5.60 13.14 -9.60
N GLY A 538 -6.27 13.89 -10.48
CA GLY A 538 -7.10 15.02 -10.08
C GLY A 538 -6.30 16.03 -9.26
N HIS A 539 -6.97 16.71 -8.33
CA HIS A 539 -6.36 17.76 -7.51
C HIS A 539 -5.75 17.26 -6.19
N GLN A 540 -5.36 15.98 -6.14
CA GLN A 540 -4.92 15.34 -4.90
C GLN A 540 -3.58 15.88 -4.38
N LYS A 541 -2.72 16.41 -5.26
CA LYS A 541 -1.50 17.12 -4.88
C LYS A 541 -1.84 18.33 -4.00
N ALA A 542 -2.79 19.15 -4.43
CA ALA A 542 -3.29 20.30 -3.68
C ALA A 542 -3.93 19.92 -2.33
N ASN A 543 -4.45 18.70 -2.23
CA ASN A 543 -5.06 18.15 -1.03
C ASN A 543 -4.08 17.45 -0.08
N GLY A 544 -2.76 17.54 -0.30
CA GLY A 544 -1.74 17.07 0.63
C GLY A 544 -0.97 15.81 0.20
N ILE A 545 -1.17 15.31 -1.02
CA ILE A 545 -0.45 14.13 -1.52
C ILE A 545 0.82 14.54 -2.25
N PHE A 546 1.84 14.88 -1.47
CA PHE A 546 3.21 15.12 -1.90
C PHE A 546 4.20 14.78 -0.78
N GLY A 547 5.40 14.34 -1.11
CA GLY A 547 6.46 14.04 -0.14
C GLY A 547 7.84 14.01 -0.77
N ALA A 548 8.89 14.23 0.02
CA ALA A 548 10.26 14.28 -0.49
C ALA A 548 10.78 12.88 -0.88
N LEU A 549 11.61 12.82 -1.93
CA LEU A 549 12.34 11.62 -2.35
C LEU A 549 13.82 12.00 -2.55
N ILE A 550 14.68 11.63 -1.61
CA ILE A 550 16.07 12.05 -1.59
C ILE A 550 16.95 10.83 -1.84
N VAL A 551 17.67 10.86 -2.96
CA VAL A 551 18.61 9.80 -3.36
C VAL A 551 20.02 10.29 -3.11
N ARG A 552 20.70 9.66 -2.16
CA ARG A 552 22.06 10.02 -1.75
C ARG A 552 23.08 9.13 -2.44
N ALA A 553 24.24 9.66 -2.81
CA ALA A 553 25.36 8.87 -3.33
C ALA A 553 26.53 8.90 -2.34
N PRO A 554 27.45 7.92 -2.39
CA PRO A 554 28.75 8.05 -1.74
C PRO A 554 29.47 9.32 -2.22
N ASP A 555 30.22 9.97 -1.34
CA ASP A 555 30.93 11.21 -1.66
C ASP A 555 31.83 11.03 -2.89
N LYS A 556 31.56 11.81 -3.95
CA LYS A 556 32.41 11.97 -5.13
C LYS A 556 33.18 13.28 -5.01
N PRO A 557 34.46 13.27 -4.61
CA PRO A 557 35.18 14.49 -4.20
C PRO A 557 35.29 15.60 -5.27
N LEU A 558 35.07 15.30 -6.55
CA LEU A 558 35.25 16.26 -7.66
C LEU A 558 33.95 16.64 -8.39
N LEU A 559 32.82 15.98 -8.09
CA LEU A 559 31.59 16.11 -8.89
C LEU A 559 30.35 16.49 -8.07
N SER A 560 30.37 16.34 -6.74
CA SER A 560 29.18 16.52 -5.88
C SER A 560 29.15 17.80 -5.05
N ASN A 561 30.04 18.77 -5.33
CA ASN A 561 30.23 20.00 -4.55
C ASN A 561 30.42 19.72 -3.04
N ARG A 562 31.00 18.56 -2.69
CA ARG A 562 31.08 18.05 -1.32
C ARG A 562 31.90 18.95 -0.40
N GLU A 563 32.91 19.63 -0.96
CA GLU A 563 33.80 20.56 -0.27
C GLU A 563 33.07 21.83 0.20
N HIS A 564 31.90 22.14 -0.33
CA HIS A 564 31.16 23.36 -0.01
C HIS A 564 30.37 23.27 1.30
N TYR A 565 30.07 22.08 1.82
CA TYR A 565 29.29 21.90 3.05
C TYR A 565 29.96 20.95 4.04
N ASP A 566 29.66 21.12 5.32
CA ASP A 566 30.13 20.25 6.41
C ASP A 566 29.08 19.17 6.70
N HIS A 567 27.80 19.54 6.61
CA HIS A 567 26.67 18.68 6.93
C HIS A 567 25.64 18.64 5.80
N ASP A 568 25.16 17.43 5.49
CA ASP A 568 23.99 17.17 4.65
C ASP A 568 23.02 16.30 5.48
N LEU A 569 22.20 16.98 6.28
CA LEU A 569 21.30 16.33 7.22
C LEU A 569 20.00 15.90 6.53
N PRO A 570 19.45 14.72 6.84
CA PRO A 570 18.17 14.26 6.29
C PRO A 570 16.98 15.16 6.63
N GLU A 571 17.06 15.95 7.69
CA GLU A 571 16.02 16.88 8.13
C GLU A 571 16.12 18.25 7.44
N HIS A 572 17.23 18.54 6.73
CA HIS A 572 17.48 19.82 6.06
C HIS A 572 16.97 19.81 4.60
N TYR A 573 15.71 19.45 4.42
CA TYR A 573 14.97 19.70 3.18
C TYR A 573 13.83 20.69 3.45
N ILE A 574 13.55 21.53 2.47
CA ILE A 574 12.48 22.53 2.48
C ILE A 574 11.53 22.15 1.34
N ILE A 575 10.42 21.48 1.65
CA ILE A 575 9.33 21.25 0.70
C ILE A 575 8.22 22.26 0.95
N VAL A 576 7.88 23.03 -0.09
CA VAL A 576 6.92 24.13 -0.01
C VAL A 576 5.67 23.85 -0.83
N CYS A 577 4.52 24.15 -0.25
CA CYS A 577 3.23 24.04 -0.91
C CYS A 577 2.39 25.25 -0.57
N ASP A 578 1.70 25.82 -1.55
CA ASP A 578 0.59 26.71 -1.29
C ASP A 578 -0.59 25.92 -0.72
N TRP A 579 -1.49 26.58 0.01
CA TRP A 579 -2.53 25.88 0.76
C TRP A 579 -3.87 26.58 0.68
N MET A 580 -4.91 25.81 0.35
CA MET A 580 -6.31 26.24 0.35
C MET A 580 -6.98 25.93 1.70
N GLN A 581 -8.17 26.48 1.95
CA GLN A 581 -8.90 26.24 3.21
C GLN A 581 -9.94 25.12 3.11
N HIS A 582 -10.06 24.51 1.95
CA HIS A 582 -11.06 23.52 1.58
C HIS A 582 -10.47 22.60 0.52
N LEU A 583 -11.16 21.49 0.23
CA LEU A 583 -10.68 20.56 -0.77
C LEU A 583 -10.66 21.23 -2.15
N ALA A 584 -9.61 21.00 -2.92
CA ALA A 584 -9.43 21.65 -4.22
C ALA A 584 -10.63 21.40 -5.16
N GLU A 585 -11.24 20.23 -5.08
CA GLU A 585 -12.43 19.84 -5.87
C GLU A 585 -13.66 20.73 -5.62
N GLU A 586 -13.72 21.51 -4.55
CA GLU A 586 -14.80 22.49 -4.35
C GLU A 586 -14.63 23.74 -5.23
N ASP A 587 -13.40 24.04 -5.64
CA ASP A 587 -13.07 25.21 -6.48
C ASP A 587 -12.82 24.84 -7.94
N PHE A 588 -12.88 23.56 -8.33
CA PHE A 588 -12.68 23.11 -9.71
C PHE A 588 -13.95 22.43 -10.26
N PRO A 589 -14.44 22.80 -11.47
CA PRO A 589 -13.80 23.66 -12.47
C PRO A 589 -13.82 25.17 -12.15
N GLY A 590 -14.47 25.63 -11.07
CA GLY A 590 -14.53 27.04 -10.70
C GLY A 590 -15.92 27.46 -10.26
N MET A 591 -16.01 28.36 -9.28
CA MET A 591 -17.27 28.98 -8.88
C MET A 591 -17.32 30.44 -9.36
N THR A 592 -18.43 30.87 -9.95
CA THR A 592 -18.61 32.28 -10.37
C THR A 592 -18.56 33.26 -9.19
N SER A 593 -18.86 32.78 -7.98
CA SER A 593 -18.88 33.54 -6.73
C SER A 593 -17.55 33.52 -5.96
N ARG A 594 -16.58 32.67 -6.34
CA ARG A 594 -15.36 32.45 -5.56
C ARG A 594 -14.16 32.19 -6.46
N SER A 595 -13.05 32.89 -6.20
CA SER A 595 -11.78 32.67 -6.90
C SER A 595 -10.95 31.56 -6.26
N ILE A 596 -10.25 30.77 -7.09
CA ILE A 596 -9.24 29.80 -6.67
C ILE A 596 -8.06 30.56 -6.06
N LEU A 597 -8.02 30.61 -4.73
CA LEU A 597 -7.02 31.37 -4.00
C LEU A 597 -6.40 30.51 -2.91
N SER A 598 -5.09 30.35 -3.00
CA SER A 598 -4.27 29.93 -1.88
C SER A 598 -4.39 30.97 -0.76
N ARG A 599 -4.36 30.53 0.50
CA ARG A 599 -4.53 31.39 1.68
C ARG A 599 -3.31 31.39 2.60
N SER A 600 -2.51 30.33 2.53
CA SER A 600 -1.31 30.14 3.33
C SER A 600 -0.24 29.44 2.47
N ILE A 601 1.01 29.48 2.93
CA ILE A 601 2.10 28.64 2.43
C ILE A 601 2.53 27.71 3.57
N LEU A 602 2.69 26.43 3.27
CA LEU A 602 3.25 25.43 4.18
C LEU A 602 4.70 25.15 3.82
N ILE A 603 5.59 25.21 4.82
CA ILE A 603 6.98 24.77 4.75
C ILE A 603 7.09 23.47 5.55
N ASN A 604 7.40 22.36 4.90
CA ASN A 604 7.36 21.01 5.49
C ASN A 604 6.05 20.71 6.23
N GLY A 605 4.92 21.13 5.66
CA GLY A 605 3.58 20.88 6.22
C GLY A 605 3.17 21.81 7.36
N HIS A 606 3.97 22.83 7.67
CA HIS A 606 3.72 23.80 8.73
C HIS A 606 3.61 25.22 8.18
N GLY A 607 2.64 26.00 8.64
CA GLY A 607 2.44 27.39 8.28
C GLY A 607 1.51 28.10 9.28
N ARG A 608 1.09 29.33 8.97
CA ARG A 608 0.09 30.06 9.77
C ARG A 608 -0.84 30.84 8.84
N PHE A 609 -2.14 30.63 8.99
CA PHE A 609 -3.14 31.44 8.29
C PHE A 609 -3.23 32.83 8.93
N PHE A 610 -3.18 33.88 8.10
CA PHE A 610 -3.40 35.24 8.57
C PHE A 610 -4.89 35.61 8.48
N ASN A 611 -5.53 35.80 9.63
CA ASN A 611 -6.92 36.18 9.70
C ASN A 611 -7.04 37.71 9.60
N THR A 612 -7.53 38.20 8.47
CA THR A 612 -7.67 39.64 8.20
C THR A 612 -8.71 40.32 9.10
N SER A 613 -9.67 39.58 9.65
CA SER A 613 -10.72 40.16 10.51
C SER A 613 -10.23 40.40 11.93
N SER A 614 -9.38 39.52 12.45
CA SER A 614 -8.76 39.66 13.77
C SER A 614 -7.37 40.29 13.73
N GLU A 615 -6.82 40.52 12.54
CA GLU A 615 -5.44 40.96 12.28
C GLU A 615 -4.36 40.11 12.98
N THR A 616 -4.64 38.81 13.17
CA THR A 616 -3.76 37.88 13.89
C THR A 616 -3.52 36.62 13.08
N TYR A 617 -2.40 35.96 13.36
CA TYR A 617 -2.14 34.63 12.84
C TYR A 617 -2.87 33.57 13.66
N GLU A 618 -3.40 32.56 12.99
CA GLU A 618 -3.90 31.37 13.66
C GLU A 618 -2.77 30.64 14.38
N ASN A 619 -3.13 30.01 15.50
CA ASN A 619 -2.14 29.34 16.33
C ASN A 619 -1.70 28.01 15.69
N ALA A 620 -0.53 28.01 15.07
CA ALA A 620 0.09 26.83 14.46
C ALA A 620 1.61 26.83 14.61
N THR A 621 2.16 25.62 14.67
CA THR A 621 3.60 25.37 14.76
C THR A 621 4.29 25.67 13.43
N LEU A 622 5.51 26.18 13.50
CA LEU A 622 6.38 26.40 12.34
C LEU A 622 7.48 25.33 12.28
N THR A 623 8.03 25.11 11.09
CA THR A 623 9.20 24.24 10.93
C THR A 623 10.44 24.91 11.52
N ILE A 624 11.23 24.15 12.30
CA ILE A 624 12.49 24.62 12.90
C ILE A 624 13.64 23.80 12.31
N TYR A 625 14.66 24.49 11.79
CA TYR A 625 15.91 23.91 11.35
C TYR A 625 17.02 24.28 12.34
N ASN A 626 17.49 23.29 13.09
CA ASN A 626 18.58 23.47 14.03
C ASN A 626 19.93 23.43 13.30
N VAL A 627 20.81 24.36 13.64
CA VAL A 627 22.16 24.48 13.09
C VAL A 627 23.18 24.87 14.16
N GLU A 628 24.41 24.40 14.01
CA GLU A 628 25.55 24.84 14.82
C GLU A 628 26.19 26.11 14.25
N PRO A 629 26.72 27.03 15.08
CA PRO A 629 27.48 28.18 14.59
C PRO A 629 28.76 27.79 13.82
N ASN A 630 29.14 28.59 12.83
CA ASN A 630 30.34 28.43 12.00
C ASN A 630 30.44 27.09 11.27
N LYS A 631 29.31 26.60 10.75
CA LYS A 631 29.20 25.38 9.94
C LYS A 631 28.50 25.69 8.62
N ARG A 632 28.67 24.80 7.65
CA ARG A 632 28.06 24.89 6.33
C ARG A 632 27.07 23.74 6.15
N TYR A 633 25.81 24.06 5.87
CA TYR A 633 24.72 23.08 5.76
C TYR A 633 24.15 23.08 4.34
N ARG A 634 24.03 21.89 3.75
CA ARG A 634 23.29 21.68 2.50
C ARG A 634 21.79 21.61 2.80
N PHE A 635 21.03 22.48 2.18
CA PHE A 635 19.57 22.48 2.15
C PHE A 635 19.08 22.02 0.79
N ARG A 636 17.98 21.25 0.79
CA ARG A 636 17.33 20.70 -0.40
C ARG A 636 15.95 21.31 -0.56
N PHE A 637 15.80 22.27 -1.46
CA PHE A 637 14.54 22.96 -1.71
C PHE A 637 13.71 22.22 -2.77
N ILE A 638 12.42 22.05 -2.50
CA ILE A 638 11.45 21.36 -3.35
C ILE A 638 10.21 22.24 -3.44
N ASN A 639 9.86 22.69 -4.65
CA ASN A 639 8.61 23.39 -4.88
C ASN A 639 7.50 22.41 -5.29
N SER A 640 6.66 22.04 -4.33
CA SER A 640 5.51 21.15 -4.55
C SER A 640 4.18 21.90 -4.66
N GLY A 641 4.19 23.21 -4.89
CA GLY A 641 2.97 24.01 -5.06
C GLY A 641 2.07 23.50 -6.18
N PHE A 642 0.81 23.88 -6.20
CA PHE A 642 -0.15 23.45 -7.23
C PHE A 642 -0.75 24.60 -8.03
N ASN A 643 -0.74 25.81 -7.46
CA ASN A 643 -1.32 27.00 -8.08
C ASN A 643 -0.31 27.70 -9.01
N VAL A 644 -0.76 28.76 -9.69
CA VAL A 644 0.09 29.56 -10.59
C VAL A 644 1.09 30.48 -9.89
N CYS A 645 1.00 30.60 -8.56
CA CYS A 645 1.85 31.50 -7.80
C CYS A 645 3.29 30.96 -7.73
N PRO A 646 4.28 31.69 -8.27
CA PRO A 646 5.68 31.38 -8.05
C PRO A 646 6.07 31.67 -6.61
N PHE A 647 7.09 30.98 -6.13
CA PHE A 647 7.64 31.20 -4.80
C PHE A 647 8.99 31.90 -4.87
N LEU A 648 9.17 32.84 -3.94
CA LEU A 648 10.46 33.44 -3.66
C LEU A 648 10.94 33.01 -2.27
N LEU A 649 12.02 32.24 -2.23
CA LEU A 649 12.70 31.81 -1.00
C LEU A 649 13.81 32.81 -0.63
N GLN A 650 13.84 33.19 0.65
CA GLN A 650 14.87 34.04 1.24
C GLN A 650 15.17 33.59 2.67
N ILE A 651 16.40 33.83 3.15
CA ILE A 651 16.80 33.52 4.53
C ILE A 651 17.40 34.79 5.14
N GLU A 652 16.84 35.23 6.26
CA GLU A 652 17.22 36.46 6.95
C GLU A 652 18.73 36.44 7.27
N HIS A 653 19.45 37.47 6.81
CA HIS A 653 20.90 37.63 7.01
C HIS A 653 21.79 36.48 6.47
N HIS A 654 21.26 35.55 5.66
CA HIS A 654 22.04 34.46 5.09
C HIS A 654 21.96 34.43 3.57
N ASN A 655 23.12 34.38 2.93
CA ASN A 655 23.18 34.09 1.50
C ASN A 655 23.10 32.57 1.26
N MET A 656 22.57 32.20 0.10
CA MET A 656 22.48 30.81 -0.35
C MET A 656 23.49 30.59 -1.48
N THR A 657 24.33 29.56 -1.37
CA THR A 657 25.23 29.16 -2.46
C THR A 657 24.62 27.97 -3.20
N ILE A 658 24.11 28.19 -4.41
CA ILE A 658 23.53 27.12 -5.23
C ILE A 658 24.63 26.13 -5.61
N ILE A 659 24.36 24.84 -5.44
CA ILE A 659 25.29 23.74 -5.76
C ILE A 659 24.66 22.67 -6.65
N ALA A 660 23.34 22.62 -6.76
CA ALA A 660 22.66 21.78 -7.74
C ALA A 660 21.32 22.40 -8.17
N SER A 661 20.89 22.12 -9.40
CA SER A 661 19.53 22.31 -9.87
C SER A 661 18.98 20.96 -10.31
N GLU A 662 17.83 20.59 -9.78
CA GLU A 662 17.26 19.24 -9.89
C GLU A 662 18.26 18.16 -9.41
N ILE A 663 18.76 17.37 -10.35
CA ILE A 663 19.74 16.29 -10.18
C ILE A 663 21.15 16.70 -10.65
N SER A 664 21.29 17.86 -11.28
CA SER A 664 22.53 18.30 -11.90
C SER A 664 23.34 19.13 -10.93
N TYR A 665 24.54 18.68 -10.58
CA TYR A 665 25.52 19.51 -9.88
C TYR A 665 26.02 20.61 -10.81
N VAL A 666 26.08 21.83 -10.28
CA VAL A 666 26.45 23.04 -11.04
C VAL A 666 27.60 23.76 -10.37
N GLU A 667 28.33 24.56 -11.16
CA GLU A 667 29.35 25.47 -10.66
C GLU A 667 28.75 26.40 -9.60
N PRO A 668 29.28 26.42 -8.36
CA PRO A 668 28.63 27.14 -7.28
C PRO A 668 28.63 28.66 -7.47
N PHE A 669 27.49 29.28 -7.15
CA PHE A 669 27.34 30.73 -7.11
C PHE A 669 26.39 31.15 -5.99
N THR A 670 26.63 32.33 -5.45
CA THR A 670 25.90 32.84 -4.30
C THR A 670 24.75 33.75 -4.70
N ILE A 671 23.61 33.62 -4.04
CA ILE A 671 22.37 34.38 -4.24
C ILE A 671 21.80 34.81 -2.89
N ASP A 672 20.89 35.79 -2.89
CA ASP A 672 20.10 36.15 -1.69
C ASP A 672 18.64 35.69 -1.79
N SER A 673 18.14 35.50 -3.02
CA SER A 673 16.73 35.21 -3.29
C SER A 673 16.61 34.20 -4.42
N LEU A 674 15.86 33.11 -4.19
CA LEU A 674 15.61 32.06 -5.17
C LEU A 674 14.16 32.13 -5.65
N TYR A 675 13.97 32.39 -6.94
CA TYR A 675 12.67 32.27 -7.60
C TYR A 675 12.47 30.83 -8.09
N SER A 676 11.30 30.25 -7.85
CA SER A 676 10.98 28.89 -8.28
C SER A 676 9.52 28.73 -8.66
N LEU A 677 9.28 27.98 -9.74
CA LEU A 677 7.96 27.45 -10.07
C LEU A 677 7.80 26.00 -9.59
N THR A 678 6.55 25.54 -9.50
CA THR A 678 6.24 24.17 -9.06
C THR A 678 6.92 23.12 -9.92
N GLY A 679 7.43 22.07 -9.27
CA GLY A 679 8.19 20.99 -9.87
C GLY A 679 9.70 21.20 -9.80
N GLU A 680 10.20 22.43 -9.67
CA GLU A 680 11.64 22.67 -9.57
C GLU A 680 12.22 22.32 -8.18
N ARG A 681 13.46 21.84 -8.19
CA ARG A 681 14.27 21.56 -6.99
C ARG A 681 15.63 22.23 -7.12
N PHE A 682 16.14 22.71 -5.99
CA PHE A 682 17.46 23.31 -5.89
C PHE A 682 18.15 22.88 -4.61
N ASP A 683 19.44 22.60 -4.70
CA ASP A 683 20.26 22.38 -3.52
C ASP A 683 21.18 23.57 -3.34
N PHE A 684 21.22 24.09 -2.12
CA PHE A 684 22.06 25.22 -1.77
C PHE A 684 22.73 25.03 -0.42
N VAL A 685 23.82 25.75 -0.20
CA VAL A 685 24.56 25.77 1.05
C VAL A 685 24.37 27.10 1.74
N ILE A 686 24.09 27.05 3.05
CA ILE A 686 24.17 28.21 3.94
C ILE A 686 25.39 28.11 4.84
N HIS A 687 26.00 29.25 5.17
CA HIS A 687 27.08 29.34 6.15
C HIS A 687 26.57 30.03 7.41
N THR A 688 26.71 29.39 8.57
CA THR A 688 26.15 29.87 9.83
C THR A 688 27.12 30.77 10.59
N ASN A 689 27.61 31.82 9.93
CA ASN A 689 28.61 32.76 10.45
C ASN A 689 28.01 34.00 11.13
N ASN A 690 26.69 34.06 11.27
CA ASN A 690 26.02 35.13 11.98
C ASN A 690 26.05 34.92 13.50
N THR A 691 25.67 35.96 14.25
CA THR A 691 25.54 35.88 15.72
C THR A 691 24.55 34.79 16.12
N PRO A 692 24.87 33.88 17.05
CA PRO A 692 23.94 32.83 17.46
C PRO A 692 22.57 33.38 17.87
N GLY A 693 21.52 32.96 17.17
CA GLY A 693 20.15 33.46 17.33
C GLY A 693 19.13 32.64 16.53
N ASP A 694 17.90 33.15 16.48
CA ASP A 694 16.84 32.63 15.61
C ASP A 694 16.72 33.57 14.39
N TYR A 695 16.66 32.99 13.19
CA TYR A 695 16.54 33.72 11.92
C TYR A 695 15.35 33.20 11.12
N TRP A 696 14.71 34.07 10.34
CA TRP A 696 13.56 33.69 9.53
C TRP A 696 13.96 33.11 8.17
N ILE A 697 13.40 31.95 7.84
CA ILE A 697 13.29 31.45 6.47
C ILE A 697 11.93 31.88 5.95
N ARG A 698 11.91 32.65 4.86
CA ARG A 698 10.69 33.21 4.27
C ARG A 698 10.47 32.67 2.88
N VAL A 699 9.23 32.30 2.61
CA VAL A 699 8.73 31.95 1.27
C VAL A 699 7.54 32.85 0.98
N GLN A 700 7.56 33.61 -0.11
CA GLN A 700 6.44 34.49 -0.48
C GLN A 700 5.94 34.21 -1.90
N THR A 701 4.66 34.45 -2.15
CA THR A 701 4.12 34.42 -3.50
C THR A 701 4.57 35.63 -4.32
N MET A 702 4.82 35.41 -5.61
CA MET A 702 5.15 36.46 -6.57
C MET A 702 4.01 36.65 -7.59
N PHE A 703 4.13 37.68 -8.43
CA PHE A 703 3.26 37.86 -9.60
C PHE A 703 3.17 36.55 -10.42
N PRO A 704 1.99 36.12 -10.90
CA PRO A 704 0.74 36.88 -11.11
C PRO A 704 -0.20 37.02 -9.91
N CYS A 705 0.17 36.49 -8.75
CA CYS A 705 -0.74 36.49 -7.60
C CYS A 705 -0.91 37.89 -7.02
N ARG A 706 -2.14 38.42 -7.05
CA ARG A 706 -2.48 39.78 -6.60
C ARG A 706 -2.32 39.96 -5.09
N THR A 707 -2.55 38.87 -4.34
CA THR A 707 -2.38 38.83 -2.89
C THR A 707 -1.04 38.17 -2.60
N VAL A 708 -0.14 38.93 -1.97
CA VAL A 708 1.12 38.38 -1.45
C VAL A 708 0.79 37.58 -0.19
N ILE A 709 1.19 36.31 -0.19
CA ILE A 709 1.06 35.40 0.94
C ILE A 709 2.47 34.99 1.33
N GLU A 710 2.75 34.99 2.63
CA GLU A 710 4.05 34.63 3.17
C GLU A 710 3.92 33.36 4.03
N GLY A 711 4.88 32.46 3.89
CA GLY A 711 5.11 31.31 4.76
C GLY A 711 6.48 31.44 5.42
N PHE A 712 6.57 30.99 6.67
CA PHE A 712 7.75 31.17 7.50
C PHE A 712 8.20 29.86 8.14
N ALA A 713 9.51 29.72 8.31
CA ALA A 713 10.17 28.72 9.13
C ALA A 713 11.33 29.37 9.90
N VAL A 714 11.86 28.67 10.90
CA VAL A 714 12.89 29.20 11.80
C VAL A 714 14.20 28.47 11.59
N LEU A 715 15.28 29.22 11.37
CA LEU A 715 16.65 28.72 11.42
C LEU A 715 17.22 29.04 12.81
N ARG A 716 17.47 28.01 13.63
CA ARG A 716 17.84 28.15 15.04
C ARG A 716 19.27 27.70 15.31
N TYR A 717 20.06 28.57 15.92
CA TYR A 717 21.41 28.23 16.34
C TYR A 717 21.39 27.47 17.67
N SER A 718 21.97 26.26 17.71
CA SER A 718 21.84 25.25 18.78
C SER A 718 22.37 25.65 20.17
N ASN A 719 23.09 26.76 20.31
CA ASN A 719 23.59 27.25 21.61
C ASN A 719 22.50 27.92 22.49
N LYS A 720 21.26 28.04 22.00
CA LYS A 720 20.15 28.63 22.77
C LYS A 720 19.42 27.52 23.54
N SER A 721 19.60 27.48 24.86
CA SER A 721 18.79 26.67 25.78
C SER A 721 17.38 27.27 25.87
N GLY A 722 16.52 26.94 24.91
CA GLY A 722 15.11 27.34 24.85
C GLY A 722 14.24 26.12 24.57
N SER A 723 12.95 26.20 24.92
CA SER A 723 12.00 25.13 24.66
C SER A 723 11.94 24.80 23.15
N ASP A 724 11.83 23.51 22.79
CA ASP A 724 11.63 23.00 21.42
C ASP A 724 10.31 23.45 20.78
N VAL A 725 9.68 24.46 21.37
CA VAL A 725 8.31 24.82 21.09
C VAL A 725 8.30 25.83 19.93
N ALA A 726 7.72 25.37 18.82
CA ALA A 726 7.52 26.14 17.59
C ALA A 726 6.41 27.21 17.67
N PHE A 727 6.23 27.84 18.83
CA PHE A 727 5.43 29.04 19.01
C PHE A 727 6.38 30.24 19.18
N THR A 728 7.11 30.57 18.12
CA THR A 728 7.90 31.81 18.05
C THR A 728 6.99 33.03 17.94
N ASP A 729 7.56 34.19 18.27
CA ASP A 729 7.02 35.53 18.00
C ASP A 729 6.40 35.64 16.61
N ASN A 730 5.48 36.59 16.46
CA ASN A 730 4.85 36.85 15.16
C ASN A 730 5.92 37.17 14.11
N PRO A 731 5.84 36.57 12.91
CA PRO A 731 6.78 36.87 11.85
C PRO A 731 6.71 38.36 11.48
N PRO A 732 7.82 38.95 11.01
CA PRO A 732 7.83 40.35 10.60
C PRO A 732 6.87 40.57 9.42
N ARG A 733 5.96 41.56 9.51
CA ARG A 733 4.93 41.82 8.48
C ARG A 733 5.48 42.35 7.15
N LEU A 734 6.70 42.90 7.13
CA LEU A 734 7.46 43.40 5.97
C LEU A 734 8.80 43.91 6.51
N SER A 735 9.86 43.10 6.43
CA SER A 735 11.19 43.47 6.93
C SER A 735 12.07 44.02 5.81
N ASN A 736 12.81 45.10 6.10
CA ASN A 736 13.87 45.66 5.26
C ASN A 736 15.11 44.73 5.16
N ASP A 737 15.11 43.59 5.87
CA ASP A 737 16.27 42.71 6.09
C ASP A 737 16.32 41.53 5.09
N PHE A 738 15.37 41.47 4.15
CA PHE A 738 15.35 40.49 3.05
C PHE A 738 15.72 41.13 1.70
N PRO A 739 17.02 41.34 1.42
CA PRO A 739 17.46 41.93 0.16
C PRO A 739 17.08 41.06 -1.03
N GLN A 740 16.73 41.71 -2.15
CA GLN A 740 16.53 41.09 -3.47
C GLN A 740 17.57 41.65 -4.45
N THR A 741 18.84 41.64 -4.03
CA THR A 741 19.93 42.21 -4.83
C THR A 741 20.53 41.22 -5.81
N ARG A 742 20.40 39.91 -5.53
CA ARG A 742 20.90 38.81 -6.34
C ARG A 742 19.81 37.75 -6.52
N LEU A 743 18.72 38.16 -7.16
CA LEU A 743 17.59 37.29 -7.52
C LEU A 743 18.01 36.31 -8.61
N PHE A 744 17.80 35.01 -8.37
CA PHE A 744 18.07 33.96 -9.35
C PHE A 744 16.80 33.33 -9.91
N ASN A 745 16.85 32.92 -11.18
CA ASN A 745 15.82 32.13 -11.87
C ASN A 745 14.49 32.88 -12.10
N SER A 746 14.53 34.20 -12.26
CA SER A 746 13.35 34.99 -12.64
C SER A 746 12.93 34.68 -14.09
N PRO A 747 11.62 34.53 -14.41
CA PRO A 747 11.13 34.30 -15.77
C PRO A 747 11.31 35.52 -16.68
N LYS A 748 11.43 36.72 -16.08
CA LYS A 748 11.72 37.98 -16.77
C LYS A 748 12.90 38.65 -16.05
N PRO A 749 14.13 38.17 -16.27
CA PRO A 749 15.28 38.69 -15.55
C PRO A 749 15.49 40.16 -15.91
N LYS A 750 15.61 41.01 -14.89
CA LYS A 750 16.09 42.39 -15.01
C LYS A 750 17.62 42.39 -15.13
N GLU A 751 18.21 43.53 -15.47
CA GLU A 751 19.66 43.68 -15.67
C GLU A 751 20.53 43.21 -14.46
N LYS A 752 19.99 43.30 -13.24
CA LYS A 752 20.67 42.87 -12.00
C LYS A 752 20.35 41.43 -11.57
N ASP A 753 19.37 40.80 -12.21
CA ASP A 753 18.96 39.45 -11.89
C ASP A 753 19.96 38.45 -12.48
N ILE A 754 20.13 37.30 -11.84
CA ILE A 754 20.98 36.22 -12.32
C ILE A 754 20.11 35.30 -13.18
N PRO A 755 20.32 35.25 -14.51
CA PRO A 755 19.52 34.41 -15.40
C PRO A 755 19.86 32.94 -15.18
N PHE A 756 18.90 32.05 -15.47
CA PHE A 756 19.10 30.60 -15.37
C PHE A 756 20.26 30.10 -16.25
N LEU A 757 20.41 30.64 -17.46
CA LEU A 757 21.42 30.22 -18.45
C LEU A 757 22.88 30.45 -18.01
N ILE A 758 23.13 30.98 -16.81
CA ILE A 758 24.47 31.04 -16.22
C ILE A 758 24.93 29.69 -15.66
N LEU A 759 24.00 28.76 -15.39
CA LEU A 759 24.30 27.49 -14.75
C LEU A 759 25.18 26.62 -15.65
N ASN A 760 26.42 26.38 -15.23
CA ASN A 760 27.26 25.37 -15.86
C ASN A 760 27.23 24.08 -15.05
N ALA A 761 26.82 22.98 -15.67
CA ALA A 761 26.92 21.67 -15.05
C ALA A 761 28.32 21.07 -15.17
N TYR A 762 28.69 20.27 -14.18
CA TYR A 762 29.91 19.45 -14.25
C TYR A 762 29.75 18.26 -15.19
N GLU A 763 28.55 17.68 -15.27
CA GLU A 763 28.22 16.55 -16.15
C GLU A 763 27.13 16.97 -17.13
N TYR A 764 27.38 16.72 -18.42
CA TYR A 764 26.40 16.91 -19.50
C TYR A 764 26.74 15.98 -20.68
N ASP A 765 25.75 15.62 -21.49
CA ASP A 765 25.95 14.80 -22.69
C ASP A 765 26.41 15.70 -23.85
N GLU A 766 27.70 15.70 -24.20
CA GLU A 766 28.23 16.52 -25.32
C GLU A 766 27.52 16.28 -26.65
N SER A 767 26.96 15.08 -26.87
CA SER A 767 26.29 14.75 -28.13
C SER A 767 25.01 15.54 -28.35
N ILE A 768 24.43 16.11 -27.29
CA ILE A 768 23.30 17.03 -27.41
C ILE A 768 23.72 18.36 -28.03
N LEU A 769 25.01 18.72 -28.05
CA LEU A 769 25.45 20.03 -28.55
C LEU A 769 25.66 20.04 -30.06
N LYS A 770 25.41 18.92 -30.75
CA LYS A 770 25.40 18.81 -32.22
C LYS A 770 24.55 19.91 -32.85
N ASP A 771 24.91 20.37 -34.04
CA ASP A 771 24.21 21.49 -34.69
C ASP A 771 22.71 21.19 -34.92
N ASP A 772 22.39 19.96 -35.34
CA ASP A 772 21.02 19.53 -35.62
C ASP A 772 20.56 18.33 -34.76
N ALA A 773 19.32 18.42 -34.30
CA ALA A 773 18.59 17.31 -33.67
C ALA A 773 17.91 16.45 -34.75
N ASP A 774 17.77 15.16 -34.47
CA ASP A 774 17.11 14.20 -35.38
C ASP A 774 15.62 14.53 -35.53
N PHE A 775 14.98 14.96 -34.44
CA PHE A 775 13.61 15.47 -34.45
C PHE A 775 13.53 16.85 -33.81
N LYS A 776 12.80 17.77 -34.44
CA LYS A 776 12.49 19.11 -33.91
C LYS A 776 10.98 19.29 -33.82
N PHE A 777 10.47 19.52 -32.61
CA PHE A 777 9.07 19.79 -32.36
C PHE A 777 8.89 21.22 -31.86
N TYR A 778 7.99 21.96 -32.50
CA TYR A 778 7.56 23.26 -32.03
C TYR A 778 6.25 23.08 -31.26
N LEU A 779 6.24 23.52 -30.01
CA LEU A 779 5.14 23.36 -29.07
C LEU A 779 4.70 24.75 -28.60
N PHE A 780 3.55 25.21 -29.08
CA PHE A 780 2.95 26.48 -28.71
C PHE A 780 1.96 26.28 -27.58
N LEU A 781 2.33 26.76 -26.39
CA LEU A 781 1.49 26.73 -25.20
C LEU A 781 0.56 27.94 -25.20
N ASP A 782 -0.74 27.71 -24.99
CA ASP A 782 -1.74 28.77 -24.86
C ASP A 782 -2.89 28.34 -23.91
N SER A 783 -3.63 29.31 -23.37
CA SER A 783 -4.77 29.14 -22.47
C SER A 783 -6.03 29.84 -23.03
N PRO A 784 -6.63 29.31 -24.11
CA PRO A 784 -7.76 29.95 -24.77
C PRO A 784 -9.04 29.98 -23.92
N THR A 785 -9.74 31.12 -23.95
CA THR A 785 -11.07 31.26 -23.37
C THR A 785 -12.16 30.62 -24.25
N ILE A 786 -13.09 29.91 -23.60
CA ILE A 786 -14.22 29.20 -24.20
C ILE A 786 -15.54 29.67 -23.56
N THR A 787 -16.58 29.78 -24.39
CA THR A 787 -17.94 30.14 -23.98
C THR A 787 -18.76 28.92 -23.50
N ASP A 788 -19.72 29.16 -22.61
CA ASP A 788 -20.62 28.13 -22.07
C ASP A 788 -21.38 27.36 -23.17
N ASP A 789 -21.86 28.07 -24.20
CA ASP A 789 -22.58 27.44 -25.31
C ASP A 789 -21.78 26.29 -25.93
N VAL A 790 -20.45 26.43 -26.03
CA VAL A 790 -19.61 25.40 -26.62
C VAL A 790 -19.27 24.30 -25.61
N LEU A 791 -19.07 24.65 -24.33
CA LEU A 791 -18.85 23.66 -23.28
C LEU A 791 -20.01 22.67 -23.12
N TYR A 792 -21.26 23.15 -23.25
CA TYR A 792 -22.45 22.37 -22.94
C TYR A 792 -23.22 21.85 -24.19
N THR A 793 -22.69 21.96 -25.41
CA THR A 793 -23.32 21.39 -26.63
C THR A 793 -23.35 19.85 -26.66
N LYS A 794 -24.30 19.26 -27.41
CA LYS A 794 -24.51 17.79 -27.54
C LYS A 794 -23.29 16.97 -27.99
N GLN A 795 -22.29 17.58 -28.64
CA GLN A 795 -21.08 16.91 -29.11
C GLN A 795 -19.93 16.95 -28.08
N THR A 796 -19.99 17.82 -27.08
CA THR A 796 -18.95 18.00 -26.04
C THR A 796 -19.28 17.31 -24.72
N HIS A 797 -20.34 16.51 -24.70
CA HIS A 797 -20.94 15.88 -23.53
C HIS A 797 -19.92 15.04 -22.70
N TYR A 798 -19.54 15.60 -21.54
CA TYR A 798 -19.07 14.94 -20.30
C TYR A 798 -17.59 14.59 -20.11
N ARG A 799 -16.64 15.07 -20.94
CA ARG A 799 -15.20 14.91 -20.68
C ARG A 799 -14.36 16.20 -20.81
N MET A 800 -14.97 17.38 -20.79
CA MET A 800 -14.24 18.65 -20.68
C MET A 800 -13.94 18.97 -19.23
N ALA A 801 -12.66 18.91 -18.85
CA ALA A 801 -12.14 19.67 -17.73
C ALA A 801 -11.81 21.09 -18.26
N PHE A 802 -12.29 22.10 -17.55
CA PHE A 802 -12.08 23.51 -17.85
C PHE A 802 -11.91 24.26 -16.53
N GLU A 803 -11.43 25.50 -16.57
CA GLU A 803 -11.36 26.37 -15.39
C GLU A 803 -12.19 27.65 -15.60
N THR A 804 -13.05 28.03 -14.66
CA THR A 804 -13.82 29.29 -14.71
C THR A 804 -12.99 30.45 -14.15
N THR A 805 -12.51 31.33 -15.04
CA THR A 805 -11.54 32.39 -14.68
C THR A 805 -12.18 33.74 -14.33
N ARG A 806 -13.24 34.18 -15.05
CA ARG A 806 -13.94 35.48 -14.85
C ARG A 806 -15.36 35.47 -15.43
N SER A 807 -16.37 36.00 -14.73
CA SER A 807 -17.70 36.37 -15.27
C SER A 807 -18.30 35.40 -16.31
N ASN A 808 -18.30 34.09 -16.03
CA ASN A 808 -18.78 32.98 -16.88
C ASN A 808 -17.85 32.56 -18.05
N PHE A 809 -16.61 33.02 -18.08
CA PHE A 809 -15.62 32.58 -19.07
C PHE A 809 -14.80 31.42 -18.53
N ASN A 810 -14.70 30.37 -19.35
CA ASN A 810 -13.97 29.17 -19.03
C ASN A 810 -12.66 29.12 -19.83
N SER A 811 -11.60 28.54 -19.29
CA SER A 811 -10.32 28.36 -19.97
C SER A 811 -9.97 26.88 -20.08
N ILE A 812 -9.25 26.53 -21.14
CA ILE A 812 -8.60 25.23 -21.29
C ILE A 812 -7.12 25.42 -21.55
N GLY A 813 -6.31 24.42 -21.22
CA GLY A 813 -4.91 24.39 -21.56
C GLY A 813 -4.66 23.72 -22.91
N THR A 814 -3.73 24.25 -23.71
CA THR A 814 -3.41 23.67 -25.02
C THR A 814 -1.92 23.65 -25.33
N PHE A 815 -1.50 22.67 -26.13
CA PHE A 815 -0.28 22.69 -26.92
C PHE A 815 -0.65 22.59 -28.40
N ASN A 816 -0.09 23.47 -29.24
CA ASN A 816 -0.42 23.56 -30.67
C ASN A 816 -1.92 23.62 -30.92
N ASN A 817 -2.64 24.36 -30.05
CA ASN A 817 -4.08 24.52 -30.11
C ASN A 817 -4.89 23.22 -29.86
N ILE A 818 -4.26 22.21 -29.27
CA ILE A 818 -4.87 20.94 -28.90
C ILE A 818 -4.81 20.78 -27.39
N SER A 819 -5.97 20.57 -26.77
CA SER A 819 -6.11 20.17 -25.36
C SER A 819 -6.14 18.65 -25.28
N LEU A 820 -5.22 18.07 -24.49
CA LEU A 820 -5.09 16.62 -24.34
C LEU A 820 -6.34 16.04 -23.68
N LEU A 821 -6.91 15.03 -24.32
CA LEU A 821 -7.91 14.16 -23.72
C LEU A 821 -7.28 12.80 -23.41
N TYR A 822 -7.29 12.39 -22.14
CA TYR A 822 -6.82 11.06 -21.78
C TYR A 822 -7.74 9.98 -22.36
N PRO A 823 -7.17 8.86 -22.87
CA PRO A 823 -7.94 7.68 -23.20
C PRO A 823 -8.57 7.06 -21.94
N SER A 824 -9.51 6.13 -22.12
CA SER A 824 -10.11 5.41 -20.97
C SER A 824 -9.24 4.25 -20.44
N PHE A 825 -8.03 4.09 -20.96
CA PHE A 825 -7.14 2.96 -20.69
C PHE A 825 -5.67 3.42 -20.81
N PRO A 826 -4.72 2.78 -20.11
CA PRO A 826 -3.31 3.12 -20.20
C PRO A 826 -2.69 2.68 -21.53
N LEU A 827 -2.14 3.65 -22.28
CA LEU A 827 -1.48 3.38 -23.57
C LEU A 827 -0.30 2.40 -23.44
N LEU A 828 0.51 2.52 -22.38
CA LEU A 828 1.69 1.70 -22.20
C LEU A 828 1.37 0.25 -21.82
N THR A 829 0.38 0.05 -20.96
CA THR A 829 0.11 -1.27 -20.35
C THR A 829 -1.06 -2.02 -20.98
N GLN A 830 -1.84 -1.35 -21.84
CA GLN A 830 -2.87 -1.95 -22.68
C GLN A 830 -2.73 -1.55 -24.16
N PRO A 831 -1.56 -1.80 -24.80
CA PRO A 831 -1.33 -1.40 -26.19
C PRO A 831 -2.29 -2.09 -27.18
N GLU A 832 -2.88 -3.23 -26.81
CA GLU A 832 -3.89 -3.93 -27.62
C GLU A 832 -5.17 -3.12 -27.86
N MET A 833 -5.41 -2.08 -27.06
CA MET A 833 -6.58 -1.22 -27.19
C MET A 833 -6.32 0.04 -28.02
N ILE A 834 -5.07 0.25 -28.45
CA ILE A 834 -4.69 1.41 -29.26
C ILE A 834 -5.28 1.28 -30.66
N ASP A 835 -6.00 2.32 -31.08
CA ASP A 835 -6.43 2.55 -32.45
C ASP A 835 -5.72 3.81 -32.93
N GLU A 836 -4.91 3.73 -33.99
CA GLU A 836 -4.14 4.88 -34.50
C GLU A 836 -5.03 6.08 -34.85
N SER A 837 -6.32 5.87 -35.16
CA SER A 837 -7.28 6.95 -35.42
C SER A 837 -7.67 7.77 -34.19
N MET A 838 -7.30 7.33 -32.96
CA MET A 838 -7.58 8.07 -31.73
C MET A 838 -6.60 9.22 -31.48
N PHE A 839 -5.41 9.15 -32.08
CA PHE A 839 -4.36 10.13 -31.89
C PHE A 839 -4.51 11.31 -32.84
N CYS A 840 -4.01 12.45 -32.39
CA CYS A 840 -3.93 13.65 -33.20
C CYS A 840 -2.64 14.40 -32.93
N ASN A 841 -2.30 15.27 -33.87
CA ASN A 841 -1.26 16.28 -33.77
C ASN A 841 -1.63 17.47 -34.65
N GLU A 842 -0.78 18.49 -34.68
CA GLU A 842 -0.98 19.70 -35.48
C GLU A 842 -1.16 19.44 -36.99
N ASN A 843 -0.58 18.36 -37.53
CA ASN A 843 -0.67 18.00 -38.95
C ASN A 843 -1.88 17.12 -39.28
N SER A 844 -2.57 16.59 -38.27
CA SER A 844 -3.79 15.82 -38.47
C SER A 844 -4.85 16.73 -39.08
N THR A 845 -5.85 16.21 -39.80
CA THR A 845 -7.00 17.02 -40.24
C THR A 845 -7.72 17.54 -38.99
N ILE A 846 -7.30 18.73 -38.55
CA ILE A 846 -7.72 19.40 -37.32
C ILE A 846 -9.25 19.31 -37.22
N GLY A 847 -9.97 19.62 -38.31
CA GLY A 847 -11.44 19.54 -38.38
C GLY A 847 -12.12 18.21 -38.02
N GLN A 848 -11.42 17.06 -37.99
CA GLN A 848 -12.02 15.79 -37.53
C GLN A 848 -12.18 15.74 -36.00
N PHE A 849 -11.33 16.46 -35.26
CA PHE A 849 -11.25 16.46 -33.79
C PHE A 849 -11.62 17.81 -33.17
N CYS A 850 -12.14 18.73 -34.00
CA CYS A 850 -12.67 20.02 -33.59
C CYS A 850 -14.13 20.10 -34.04
N THR A 851 -14.98 20.79 -33.29
CA THR A 851 -16.37 20.99 -33.67
C THR A 851 -16.47 21.91 -34.90
N ASP A 852 -17.48 21.68 -35.77
CA ASP A 852 -17.64 22.28 -37.11
C ASP A 852 -17.67 23.83 -37.16
N ASN A 853 -17.71 24.48 -36.01
CA ASN A 853 -17.26 25.85 -35.84
C ASN A 853 -16.35 25.81 -34.62
N GLY A 854 -15.09 26.24 -34.72
CA GLY A 854 -14.23 26.47 -33.55
C GLY A 854 -14.99 27.21 -32.44
N PHE A 855 -14.49 27.15 -31.21
CA PHE A 855 -15.05 27.80 -30.02
C PHE A 855 -15.23 29.33 -30.23
N GLY A 856 -16.24 29.76 -31.00
CA GLY A 856 -16.28 31.10 -31.60
C GLY A 856 -15.08 31.38 -32.53
N ASN A 857 -14.58 32.62 -32.52
CA ASN A 857 -13.36 33.03 -33.24
C ASN A 857 -12.08 32.31 -32.74
N VAL A 858 -12.17 31.37 -31.80
CA VAL A 858 -11.05 30.60 -31.26
C VAL A 858 -11.15 29.17 -31.76
N THR A 859 -10.29 28.79 -32.70
CA THR A 859 -10.06 27.37 -33.00
C THR A 859 -9.33 26.79 -31.80
N ALA A 860 -9.80 25.69 -31.20
CA ALA A 860 -9.02 24.82 -30.32
C ALA A 860 -9.64 23.41 -30.45
N CYS A 861 -8.87 22.36 -30.20
CA CYS A 861 -9.26 20.98 -30.54
C CYS A 861 -8.99 20.01 -29.40
N ARG A 862 -9.65 18.85 -29.41
CA ARG A 862 -9.57 17.91 -28.27
C ARG A 862 -9.43 16.47 -28.76
N CYS A 863 -8.33 15.84 -28.38
CA CYS A 863 -8.00 14.49 -28.81
C CYS A 863 -6.80 13.97 -28.02
N VAL A 864 -6.39 12.72 -28.27
CA VAL A 864 -5.19 12.14 -27.65
C VAL A 864 -3.96 12.73 -28.36
N HIS A 865 -3.50 13.90 -27.91
CA HIS A 865 -2.40 14.63 -28.52
C HIS A 865 -1.10 13.86 -28.37
N ARG A 866 -0.56 13.37 -29.50
CA ARG A 866 0.65 12.54 -29.54
C ARG A 866 1.67 13.06 -30.53
N ILE A 867 2.91 13.19 -30.06
CA ILE A 867 4.10 13.33 -30.90
C ILE A 867 4.96 12.07 -30.77
N LYS A 868 5.72 11.73 -31.82
CA LYS A 868 6.47 10.47 -31.90
C LYS A 868 7.92 10.74 -32.27
N ALA A 869 8.84 10.13 -31.54
CA ALA A 869 10.27 10.15 -31.84
C ALA A 869 10.84 8.72 -31.84
N ASP A 870 11.87 8.50 -32.64
CA ASP A 870 12.54 7.21 -32.69
C ASP A 870 13.40 6.97 -31.44
N LEU A 871 13.50 5.71 -31.01
CA LEU A 871 14.33 5.32 -29.88
C LEU A 871 15.80 5.68 -30.14
N ASN A 872 16.45 6.27 -29.14
CA ASN A 872 17.82 6.81 -29.13
C ASN A 872 18.08 8.05 -30.00
N SER A 873 17.04 8.61 -30.64
CA SER A 873 17.16 9.86 -31.39
C SER A 873 17.40 11.05 -30.45
N ILE A 874 18.07 12.07 -30.96
CA ILE A 874 18.21 13.38 -30.31
C ILE A 874 16.96 14.19 -30.67
N VAL A 875 16.17 14.52 -29.65
CA VAL A 875 14.92 15.27 -29.79
C VAL A 875 15.11 16.67 -29.24
N GLU A 876 14.66 17.65 -30.00
CA GLU A 876 14.62 19.05 -29.62
C GLU A 876 13.18 19.54 -29.54
N PHE A 877 12.82 20.08 -28.38
CA PHE A 877 11.56 20.78 -28.17
C PHE A 877 11.83 22.26 -28.13
N ILE A 878 11.16 22.98 -29.01
CA ILE A 878 11.09 24.44 -29.01
C ILE A 878 9.72 24.78 -28.44
N VAL A 879 9.69 25.11 -27.15
CA VAL A 879 8.45 25.40 -26.43
C VAL A 879 8.29 26.90 -26.36
N VAL A 880 7.14 27.40 -26.82
CA VAL A 880 6.86 28.83 -26.95
C VAL A 880 5.62 29.14 -26.14
N ASN A 881 5.73 30.14 -25.27
CA ASN A 881 4.59 30.66 -24.54
C ASN A 881 3.89 31.74 -25.37
N VAL A 882 2.72 31.38 -25.88
CA VAL A 882 1.84 32.30 -26.60
C VAL A 882 0.95 33.08 -25.62
N ASP A 883 0.77 32.55 -24.40
CA ASP A 883 0.24 33.32 -23.29
C ASP A 883 1.27 34.40 -22.87
N ASP A 884 0.82 35.65 -22.84
CA ASP A 884 1.63 36.81 -22.49
C ASP A 884 1.44 37.25 -21.03
N GLN A 885 0.66 36.52 -20.24
CA GLN A 885 0.30 36.89 -18.87
C GLN A 885 1.15 36.20 -17.80
N ILE A 886 1.48 34.91 -17.95
CA ILE A 886 2.09 34.10 -16.87
C ILE A 886 3.17 33.14 -17.38
N ALA A 887 4.18 32.87 -16.55
CA ALA A 887 5.18 31.83 -16.80
C ALA A 887 4.60 30.44 -16.51
N HIS A 888 5.06 29.41 -17.21
CA HIS A 888 4.61 28.03 -16.99
C HIS A 888 5.76 27.11 -16.61
N PRO A 889 5.66 26.29 -15.56
CA PRO A 889 6.61 25.21 -15.35
C PRO A 889 6.28 24.07 -16.29
N ILE A 890 7.21 23.69 -17.16
CA ILE A 890 7.05 22.56 -18.09
C ILE A 890 7.85 21.36 -17.59
N HIS A 891 7.19 20.21 -17.48
CA HIS A 891 7.75 18.97 -16.96
C HIS A 891 7.70 17.85 -18.00
N LEU A 892 8.77 17.04 -18.09
CA LEU A 892 8.85 15.85 -18.96
C LEU A 892 9.08 14.60 -18.13
N HIS A 893 8.19 13.62 -18.26
CA HIS A 893 8.35 12.31 -17.63
C HIS A 893 9.40 11.44 -18.35
N GLY A 894 9.99 10.51 -17.61
CA GLY A 894 10.83 9.42 -18.13
C GLY A 894 12.19 9.82 -18.71
N HIS A 895 12.46 11.12 -18.81
CA HIS A 895 13.64 11.70 -19.44
C HIS A 895 14.17 12.86 -18.62
N ARG A 896 15.42 13.20 -18.90
CA ARG A 896 16.04 14.46 -18.50
C ARG A 896 16.35 15.21 -19.78
N PHE A 897 16.22 16.53 -19.74
CA PHE A 897 16.55 17.40 -20.85
C PHE A 897 17.54 18.48 -20.43
N HIS A 898 18.25 18.99 -21.42
CA HIS A 898 19.13 20.14 -21.29
C HIS A 898 18.43 21.37 -21.83
N ILE A 899 18.59 22.49 -21.13
CA ILE A 899 18.13 23.79 -21.59
C ILE A 899 19.27 24.42 -22.38
N LEU A 900 19.13 24.44 -23.70
CA LEU A 900 20.15 25.02 -24.59
C LEU A 900 20.02 26.54 -24.67
N ASP A 901 18.78 27.03 -24.65
CA ASP A 901 18.47 28.44 -24.77
C ASP A 901 17.11 28.77 -24.16
N MET A 902 16.94 30.02 -23.76
CA MET A 902 15.72 30.55 -23.17
C MET A 902 15.66 32.06 -23.43
N GLY A 903 14.50 32.56 -23.84
CA GLY A 903 14.33 33.98 -24.13
C GLY A 903 12.94 34.49 -23.87
N VAL A 904 12.85 35.82 -23.75
CA VAL A 904 11.61 36.58 -23.62
C VAL A 904 11.43 37.40 -24.90
N TYR A 905 10.21 37.44 -25.44
CA TYR A 905 9.87 38.28 -26.58
C TYR A 905 9.33 39.64 -26.12
N ASP A 906 9.60 40.69 -26.89
CA ASP A 906 9.04 42.03 -26.64
C ASP A 906 7.53 42.09 -26.88
N LYS A 907 7.02 41.22 -27.75
CA LYS A 907 5.62 41.13 -28.17
C LYS A 907 5.18 39.67 -28.19
N LYS A 908 3.86 39.45 -28.12
CA LYS A 908 3.26 38.12 -28.23
C LYS A 908 3.79 37.40 -29.49
N PRO A 909 4.42 36.21 -29.35
CA PRO A 909 5.02 35.50 -30.47
C PRO A 909 3.95 34.99 -31.42
N VAL A 910 4.24 35.06 -32.73
CA VAL A 910 3.38 34.51 -33.77
C VAL A 910 3.97 33.18 -34.23
N PRO A 911 3.23 32.05 -34.10
CA PRO A 911 3.77 30.71 -34.38
C PRO A 911 4.47 30.56 -35.73
N GLY A 912 3.89 31.09 -36.81
CA GLY A 912 4.48 31.03 -38.15
C GLY A 912 5.81 31.78 -38.28
N LEU A 913 6.00 32.89 -37.55
CA LEU A 913 7.27 33.64 -37.56
C LEU A 913 8.36 32.90 -36.79
N VAL A 914 8.00 32.30 -35.65
CA VAL A 914 8.95 31.53 -34.83
C VAL A 914 9.49 30.33 -35.61
N ARG A 915 8.62 29.62 -36.36
CA ARG A 915 9.01 28.48 -37.20
C ARG A 915 9.97 28.86 -38.34
N ASN A 916 9.86 30.06 -38.89
CA ASN A 916 10.65 30.51 -40.05
C ASN A 916 12.03 31.11 -39.70
N GLY A 917 12.57 30.82 -38.51
CA GLY A 917 13.91 31.26 -38.09
C GLY A 917 13.95 32.34 -37.01
N GLY A 918 12.86 32.55 -36.27
CA GLY A 918 12.76 33.55 -35.21
C GLY A 918 13.49 33.23 -33.89
N ILE A 919 14.34 32.20 -33.85
CA ILE A 919 15.05 31.78 -32.63
C ILE A 919 16.57 31.86 -32.86
N PRO A 920 17.31 32.62 -32.03
CA PRO A 920 18.77 32.71 -32.08
C PRO A 920 19.48 31.35 -32.01
N ASN A 921 20.74 31.33 -32.47
CA ASN A 921 21.62 30.20 -32.20
C ASN A 921 21.93 30.14 -30.70
N TYR A 922 21.87 28.94 -30.13
CA TYR A 922 22.18 28.75 -28.71
C TYR A 922 23.68 28.92 -28.46
N THR A 923 24.03 29.39 -27.25
CA THR A 923 25.41 29.66 -26.85
C THR A 923 25.85 28.87 -25.61
N HIS A 924 24.92 28.16 -24.97
CA HIS A 924 25.18 27.43 -23.73
C HIS A 924 26.06 26.21 -23.97
N LYS A 925 27.26 26.18 -23.37
CA LYS A 925 28.25 25.11 -23.60
C LYS A 925 28.15 23.93 -22.65
N ARG A 926 27.67 24.14 -21.41
CA ARG A 926 27.59 23.09 -20.37
C ARG A 926 26.22 23.05 -19.69
N PRO A 927 25.13 22.83 -20.45
CA PRO A 927 23.78 22.99 -19.92
C PRO A 927 23.44 21.91 -18.88
N PRO A 928 22.84 22.25 -17.73
CA PRO A 928 22.48 21.28 -16.71
C PRO A 928 21.33 20.37 -17.15
N TYR A 929 21.30 19.17 -16.57
CA TYR A 929 20.13 18.30 -16.67
C TYR A 929 18.98 18.84 -15.84
N LYS A 930 17.79 18.88 -16.44
CA LYS A 930 16.53 19.19 -15.79
C LYS A 930 15.44 18.24 -16.25
N ASP A 931 14.38 18.15 -15.46
CA ASP A 931 13.12 17.50 -15.84
C ASP A 931 11.93 18.46 -15.74
N THR A 932 12.10 19.58 -15.04
CA THR A 932 11.14 20.68 -14.98
C THR A 932 11.85 21.99 -15.24
N CYS A 933 11.29 22.91 -16.01
CA CYS A 933 11.85 24.26 -16.16
C CYS A 933 10.80 25.34 -16.35
N ILE A 934 11.19 26.58 -16.07
CA ILE A 934 10.38 27.76 -16.33
C ILE A 934 10.32 28.02 -17.84
N LEU A 935 9.11 28.09 -18.39
CA LEU A 935 8.81 28.67 -19.70
C LEU A 935 8.45 30.17 -19.49
N PRO A 936 9.31 31.11 -19.93
CA PRO A 936 9.06 32.54 -19.81
C PRO A 936 7.83 33.01 -20.58
N TYR A 937 7.36 34.22 -20.29
CA TYR A 937 6.13 34.78 -20.88
C TYR A 937 6.33 36.22 -21.34
N PRO A 938 5.73 36.66 -22.46
CA PRO A 938 5.76 35.84 -23.66
C PRO A 938 7.21 35.45 -23.96
N GLY A 939 7.49 34.18 -24.21
CA GLY A 939 8.87 33.70 -24.29
C GLY A 939 8.99 32.29 -24.85
N TYR A 940 10.19 31.73 -24.78
CA TYR A 940 10.45 30.37 -25.24
C TYR A 940 11.56 29.69 -24.43
N VAL A 941 11.58 28.36 -24.52
CA VAL A 941 12.69 27.52 -24.08
C VAL A 941 13.01 26.51 -25.17
N ARG A 942 14.30 26.30 -25.40
CA ARG A 942 14.83 25.25 -26.27
C ARG A 942 15.39 24.11 -25.42
N LEU A 943 14.65 23.01 -25.36
CA LEU A 943 15.03 21.79 -24.65
C LEU A 943 15.64 20.80 -25.64
N ARG A 944 16.64 20.04 -25.21
CA ARG A 944 17.15 18.89 -25.98
C ARG A 944 17.43 17.70 -25.09
N PHE A 945 17.05 16.51 -25.55
CA PHE A 945 17.26 15.27 -24.83
C PHE A 945 17.44 14.10 -25.80
N ARG A 946 17.98 13.00 -25.30
CA ARG A 946 18.00 11.73 -26.01
C ARG A 946 16.75 10.95 -25.64
N ALA A 947 16.00 10.50 -26.64
CA ALA A 947 14.82 9.66 -26.44
C ALA A 947 15.23 8.20 -26.20
N ASP A 948 15.94 7.93 -25.10
CA ASP A 948 16.54 6.61 -24.77
C ASP A 948 15.64 5.71 -23.94
N ASN A 949 14.45 6.17 -23.54
CA ASN A 949 13.51 5.41 -22.73
C ASN A 949 12.22 5.11 -23.51
N PRO A 950 12.04 3.90 -24.07
CA PRO A 950 10.89 3.57 -24.90
C PRO A 950 9.61 3.51 -24.06
N GLY A 951 8.57 4.21 -24.50
CA GLY A 951 7.31 4.29 -23.77
C GLY A 951 6.44 5.47 -24.22
N PHE A 952 5.40 5.72 -23.42
CA PHE A 952 4.55 6.90 -23.54
C PHE A 952 4.81 7.81 -22.34
N TRP A 953 5.27 9.02 -22.60
CA TRP A 953 5.71 9.97 -21.57
C TRP A 953 4.92 11.26 -21.66
N LEU A 954 4.51 11.77 -20.51
CA LEU A 954 3.77 13.01 -20.44
C LEU A 954 4.73 14.20 -20.48
N PHE A 955 4.43 15.17 -21.35
CA PHE A 955 5.04 16.49 -21.33
C PHE A 955 3.94 17.52 -21.05
N HIS A 956 4.02 18.23 -19.94
CA HIS A 956 2.89 19.05 -19.46
C HIS A 956 3.30 20.27 -18.65
N CYS A 957 2.36 21.20 -18.50
CA CYS A 957 2.47 22.25 -17.49
C CYS A 957 2.26 21.68 -16.09
N HIS A 958 3.11 22.04 -15.14
CA HIS A 958 3.13 21.48 -13.79
C HIS A 958 2.23 22.22 -12.78
N PHE A 959 1.53 23.28 -13.23
CA PHE A 959 0.35 23.78 -12.52
C PHE A 959 -0.77 22.74 -12.62
N ASP A 960 -1.30 22.37 -11.47
CA ASP A 960 -2.18 21.20 -11.31
C ASP A 960 -3.45 21.33 -12.15
N TRP A 961 -4.03 22.53 -12.19
CA TRP A 961 -5.22 22.83 -12.99
C TRP A 961 -4.95 22.98 -14.49
N HIS A 962 -3.78 23.47 -14.91
CA HIS A 962 -3.40 23.47 -16.33
C HIS A 962 -3.25 22.04 -16.86
N LEU A 963 -2.65 21.15 -16.05
CA LEU A 963 -2.56 19.73 -16.37
C LEU A 963 -3.97 19.14 -16.54
N GLU A 964 -4.85 19.34 -15.57
CA GLU A 964 -6.22 18.78 -15.61
C GLU A 964 -7.07 19.36 -16.76
N THR A 965 -6.85 20.62 -17.15
CA THR A 965 -7.52 21.26 -18.31
C THR A 965 -6.90 20.91 -19.68
N GLY A 966 -5.90 20.02 -19.70
CA GLY A 966 -5.35 19.42 -20.92
C GLY A 966 -4.12 20.12 -21.51
N MET A 967 -3.41 20.96 -20.74
CA MET A 967 -2.14 21.58 -21.14
C MET A 967 -1.00 20.56 -21.15
N SER A 968 -1.09 19.59 -22.05
CA SER A 968 -0.22 18.41 -22.09
C SER A 968 -0.11 17.85 -23.50
N VAL A 969 0.96 17.10 -23.75
CA VAL A 969 1.17 16.30 -24.95
C VAL A 969 1.83 14.99 -24.56
N ILE A 970 1.49 13.92 -25.26
CA ILE A 970 2.09 12.60 -25.07
C ILE A 970 3.25 12.45 -26.05
N LEU A 971 4.45 12.25 -25.52
CA LEU A 971 5.61 11.82 -26.29
C LEU A 971 5.66 10.28 -26.34
N GLN A 972 5.48 9.73 -27.54
CA GLN A 972 5.77 8.33 -27.80
C GLN A 972 7.24 8.19 -28.23
N VAL A 973 8.01 7.39 -27.50
CA VAL A 973 9.39 7.04 -27.85
C VAL A 973 9.44 5.59 -28.32
N GLY A 974 9.83 5.40 -29.58
CA GLY A 974 9.92 4.10 -30.23
C GLY A 974 8.57 3.47 -30.61
N GLU A 975 8.65 2.26 -31.16
CA GLU A 975 7.50 1.43 -31.52
C GLU A 975 7.00 0.60 -30.34
N LEU A 976 5.73 0.18 -30.39
CA LEU A 976 5.11 -0.66 -29.35
C LEU A 976 5.89 -1.97 -29.10
N SER A 977 6.56 -2.50 -30.14
CA SER A 977 7.38 -3.71 -30.03
C SER A 977 8.68 -3.52 -29.25
N GLN A 978 9.14 -2.27 -29.08
CA GLN A 978 10.35 -1.89 -28.36
C GLN A 978 10.06 -1.52 -26.90
N MET A 979 8.79 -1.31 -26.53
CA MET A 979 8.39 -0.91 -25.19
C MET A 979 8.37 -2.10 -24.22
N THR A 980 8.64 -1.81 -22.95
CA THR A 980 8.56 -2.81 -21.88
C THR A 980 7.12 -3.30 -21.72
N LYS A 981 6.92 -4.62 -21.80
CA LYS A 981 5.62 -5.23 -21.52
C LYS A 981 5.34 -5.22 -20.02
N PRO A 982 4.11 -4.88 -19.60
CA PRO A 982 3.75 -4.99 -18.19
C PRO A 982 3.81 -6.44 -17.71
N PRO A 983 4.00 -6.67 -16.40
CA PRO A 983 3.91 -8.00 -15.82
C PRO A 983 2.54 -8.65 -16.04
N LYS A 984 2.52 -9.99 -15.95
CA LYS A 984 1.27 -10.73 -16.03
C LYS A 984 0.30 -10.26 -14.93
N ASP A 985 -0.96 -10.07 -15.30
CA ASP A 985 -2.03 -9.60 -14.40
C ASP A 985 -1.86 -8.16 -13.88
N PHE A 986 -1.08 -7.32 -14.58
CA PHE A 986 -1.06 -5.87 -14.31
C PHE A 986 -2.47 -5.28 -14.41
N PRO A 987 -2.88 -4.36 -13.52
CA PRO A 987 -4.24 -3.82 -13.48
C PRO A 987 -4.68 -3.27 -14.83
N LYS A 988 -5.92 -3.59 -15.22
CA LYS A 988 -6.55 -3.10 -16.45
C LYS A 988 -7.78 -2.24 -16.18
N CYS A 989 -8.07 -1.30 -17.08
CA CYS A 989 -9.21 -0.41 -17.06
C CYS A 989 -9.59 -0.01 -18.49
N SER A 990 -10.89 0.17 -18.73
CA SER A 990 -11.44 0.62 -20.01
C SER A 990 -12.88 1.06 -19.84
N ASN A 991 -13.45 1.68 -20.88
CA ASN A 991 -14.91 1.83 -20.97
C ASN A 991 -15.59 0.46 -20.98
N PHE A 992 -16.72 0.33 -20.28
CA PHE A 992 -17.60 -0.82 -20.42
C PHE A 992 -18.41 -0.70 -21.71
N LYS A 993 -18.25 -1.65 -22.64
CA LYS A 993 -19.07 -1.75 -23.86
C LYS A 993 -19.92 -3.02 -23.75
N VAL A 994 -21.23 -2.87 -23.72
CA VAL A 994 -22.15 -4.02 -23.83
C VAL A 994 -21.99 -4.60 -25.23
N THR A 995 -21.22 -5.67 -25.35
CA THR A 995 -21.12 -6.44 -26.57
C THR A 995 -22.12 -7.57 -26.47
N GLN A 996 -23.27 -7.38 -27.13
CA GLN A 996 -24.39 -8.32 -27.24
C GLN A 996 -25.19 -8.57 -25.94
N ILE A 997 -26.33 -7.87 -25.83
CA ILE A 997 -27.49 -8.43 -25.15
C ILE A 997 -27.97 -9.58 -26.05
N ASN A 998 -27.56 -10.82 -25.75
CA ASN A 998 -28.23 -11.97 -26.33
C ASN A 998 -29.63 -12.00 -25.73
N GLY A 999 -30.63 -11.62 -26.54
CA GLY A 999 -32.04 -11.73 -26.23
C GLY A 999 -32.53 -13.18 -26.25
#